data_AF-A0A846CCS3-F1
#
_entry.id   AF-A0A846CCS3-F1
#
_cell.length_a   1.000
_cell.length_b   1.000
_cell.length_c   1.000
_cell.angle_alpha   90.00
_cell.angle_beta   90.00
_cell.angle_gamma   90.00
#
_symmetry.space_group_name_H-M   'P 1'
#
loop_
_entity.id
_entity.type
_entity.pdbx_description
1 polymer ?
#
loop_
_entity_poly.entity_id
_entity_poly.type
_entity_poly.pdbx_seq_one_letter_code
_entity_poly.pdbx_strand_id
1 'polypeptide(L)'
;MTYQEKSENLTPSNSITAINIIEDCTNKILAHIFDPNIIQFQNNSDILSVRESQLLATAIEDLQINYKRQKLSLLQTANIDFILGRDNYANSQIEPALTHFKKSRAIWQNGTKILPGEIATQQRNNQLEKLGAVQFHIGLCYYHLGTLNTQSKPKNNYWQQAKDNFQQSLDLFSQIDRQEIVAKFISKKGEVLKKLEAWSDLYNLAQQALDLHLTYGKEEQIAQDYGFLAEAAMHESKWAHASQLAELAVAIQNQSLGETLEIGEAENSYLSILTESQQNLNEWQATINQLEKARLQTNPHHDLQSYISILKALRKLYFEQDEYEKSARIKEEQLKIEYQYGLRAFVGINPLQAQQDSNGSAILAREIEASGRLEDVNKLVARIKSKEHQLIVIYGASGVGKSSLLNGGLIPALLQEKLDDNQLILPIPLQVNTDWIRNPDPTTWNLEYVLETLVKNNQKNNLKVLILDQFEELFTVCPTITQRLPLYQFLRNCLSLNSVKVILSIQTDYLHYLLEWERQTNLEAVINHEILSKETLYYINNFSANHTQEIIKKLTEITQLNWESDLIERVVKDLSATENTVRPIELQVVGNQLQTEEILNIKKYQKLGDNPLQKLKQKFLDTAIKDCGFLNERTATLVLYLLTNENGTRPLKTSVELGSYLSTQTSKIDLVLDVLVAQGLVLLLPDLLENNYQLAHDYLIPLIREQEGEKLIAELELERDLAQHKLLQERPNNFFDQAIASMFRWMRID
;
A
#
# COMPACT_ATOMS: atom_id res chain seq x y z
N MET A 1 -17.36 87.20 -21.97
CA MET A 1 -18.37 87.49 -23.02
C MET A 1 -17.99 86.60 -24.18
N THR A 2 -18.58 85.44 -24.44
CA THR A 2 -19.96 85.05 -24.85
C THR A 2 -19.72 84.11 -26.04
N TYR A 3 -20.03 82.80 -25.92
CA TYR A 3 -20.99 82.04 -26.75
C TYR A 3 -20.61 81.98 -28.26
N GLN A 4 -20.42 80.84 -28.94
CA GLN A 4 -21.31 79.68 -29.08
C GLN A 4 -20.61 78.49 -29.79
N GLU A 5 -20.80 77.31 -29.22
CA GLU A 5 -21.30 76.10 -29.89
C GLU A 5 -21.04 75.88 -31.39
N LYS A 6 -20.15 74.93 -31.69
CA LYS A 6 -20.41 73.94 -32.74
C LYS A 6 -20.50 72.56 -32.08
N SER A 7 -21.73 72.18 -31.76
CA SER A 7 -22.15 70.80 -31.58
C SER A 7 -21.95 70.06 -32.91
N GLU A 8 -20.83 69.38 -33.06
CA GLU A 8 -20.74 68.31 -34.06
C GLU A 8 -21.61 67.15 -33.56
N ASN A 9 -22.73 66.96 -34.27
CA ASN A 9 -23.56 65.77 -34.20
C ASN A 9 -22.69 64.53 -34.51
N LEU A 10 -22.25 63.84 -33.47
CA LEU A 10 -21.58 62.54 -33.58
C LEU A 10 -22.63 61.45 -33.88
N THR A 11 -22.45 60.80 -35.02
CA THR A 11 -23.36 59.80 -35.58
C THR A 11 -23.29 58.46 -34.83
N PRO A 12 -24.34 57.60 -34.89
CA PRO A 12 -24.33 56.23 -34.37
C PRO A 12 -23.20 55.32 -34.88
N SER A 13 -22.44 55.75 -35.89
CA SER A 13 -21.35 54.97 -36.49
C SER A 13 -20.09 54.91 -35.61
N ASN A 14 -19.82 55.93 -34.78
CA ASN A 14 -18.62 55.96 -33.93
C ASN A 14 -18.71 54.99 -32.75
N SER A 15 -19.90 54.78 -32.17
CA SER A 15 -20.08 53.86 -31.04
C SER A 15 -20.01 52.38 -31.46
N ILE A 16 -20.54 52.03 -32.63
CA ILE A 16 -20.40 50.68 -33.21
C ILE A 16 -18.92 50.38 -33.50
N THR A 17 -18.18 51.38 -33.99
CA THR A 17 -16.74 51.25 -34.25
C THR A 17 -15.94 51.01 -32.96
N ALA A 18 -16.23 51.77 -31.89
CA ALA A 18 -15.60 51.57 -30.58
C ALA A 18 -15.90 50.19 -29.96
N ILE A 19 -17.14 49.70 -30.11
CA ILE A 19 -17.55 48.36 -29.66
C ILE A 19 -16.77 47.27 -30.38
N ASN A 20 -16.67 47.34 -31.71
CA ASN A 20 -15.95 46.35 -32.51
C ASN A 20 -14.45 46.32 -32.15
N ILE A 21 -13.84 47.47 -31.90
CA ILE A 21 -12.44 47.56 -31.45
C ILE A 21 -12.24 46.80 -30.13
N ILE A 22 -13.14 47.01 -29.16
CA ILE A 22 -13.05 46.32 -27.86
C ILE A 22 -13.24 44.81 -28.02
N GLU A 23 -14.21 44.37 -28.82
CA GLU A 23 -14.43 42.93 -29.06
C GLU A 23 -13.21 42.29 -29.75
N ASP A 24 -12.67 42.92 -30.79
CA ASP A 24 -11.48 42.44 -31.50
C ASP A 24 -10.25 42.37 -30.58
N CYS A 25 -9.98 43.42 -29.82
CA CYS A 25 -8.88 43.43 -28.84
C CYS A 25 -9.07 42.37 -27.76
N THR A 26 -10.30 42.20 -27.24
CA THR A 26 -10.60 41.17 -26.23
C THR A 26 -10.36 39.77 -26.80
N ASN A 27 -10.81 39.50 -28.02
CA ASN A 27 -10.64 38.20 -28.67
C ASN A 27 -9.16 37.89 -28.93
N LYS A 28 -8.36 38.89 -29.36
CA LYS A 28 -6.90 38.72 -29.51
C LYS A 28 -6.22 38.41 -28.18
N ILE A 29 -6.57 39.15 -27.13
CA ILE A 29 -6.06 38.91 -25.78
C ILE A 29 -6.40 37.50 -25.31
N LEU A 30 -7.66 37.06 -25.46
CA LEU A 30 -8.08 35.72 -25.05
C LEU A 30 -7.41 34.62 -25.87
N ALA A 31 -7.31 34.78 -27.19
CA ALA A 31 -6.60 33.83 -28.05
C ALA A 31 -5.15 33.65 -27.61
N HIS A 32 -4.48 34.75 -27.25
CA HIS A 32 -3.13 34.72 -26.72
C HIS A 32 -3.05 34.06 -25.32
N ILE A 33 -4.01 34.35 -24.44
CA ILE A 33 -4.11 33.70 -23.12
C ILE A 33 -4.31 32.19 -23.26
N PHE A 34 -4.99 31.72 -24.32
CA PHE A 34 -5.23 30.30 -24.57
C PHE A 34 -4.21 29.63 -25.48
N ASP A 35 -3.17 30.33 -25.94
CA ASP A 35 -2.10 29.68 -26.71
C ASP A 35 -1.24 28.79 -25.78
N PRO A 36 -1.24 27.46 -25.93
CA PRO A 36 -0.51 26.56 -25.05
C PRO A 36 1.02 26.79 -25.10
N ASN A 37 1.54 27.40 -26.16
CA ASN A 37 2.97 27.68 -26.28
C ASN A 37 3.43 28.87 -25.44
N ILE A 38 2.49 29.68 -24.93
CA ILE A 38 2.78 30.93 -24.21
C ILE A 38 2.54 30.72 -22.72
N ILE A 39 3.58 30.36 -21.98
CA ILE A 39 3.47 30.01 -20.55
C ILE A 39 3.45 31.26 -19.67
N GLN A 40 4.27 32.26 -19.99
CA GLN A 40 4.41 33.47 -19.18
C GLN A 40 3.30 34.49 -19.44
N PHE A 41 2.92 35.22 -18.39
CA PHE A 41 1.99 36.34 -18.50
C PHE A 41 2.63 37.48 -19.31
N GLN A 42 1.90 37.99 -20.31
CA GLN A 42 2.28 39.17 -21.09
C GLN A 42 1.25 40.29 -20.94
N ASN A 43 1.71 41.53 -20.94
CA ASN A 43 0.84 42.70 -20.79
C ASN A 43 -0.05 42.86 -22.02
N ASN A 44 -1.20 43.51 -21.87
CA ASN A 44 -2.09 43.78 -22.99
C ASN A 44 -1.39 44.57 -24.11
N SER A 45 -0.47 45.48 -23.76
CA SER A 45 0.33 46.26 -24.72
C SER A 45 1.36 45.45 -25.51
N ASP A 46 1.78 44.29 -25.00
CA ASP A 46 2.76 43.42 -25.67
C ASP A 46 2.05 42.46 -26.63
N ILE A 47 0.80 42.11 -26.31
CA ILE A 47 -0.08 41.26 -27.14
C ILE A 47 -0.69 42.05 -28.30
N LEU A 48 -1.00 43.33 -28.08
CA LEU A 48 -1.60 44.23 -29.07
C LEU A 48 -0.53 45.07 -29.75
N SER A 49 -0.73 45.44 -31.02
CA SER A 49 0.15 46.44 -31.65
C SER A 49 -0.02 47.82 -31.02
N VAL A 50 1.01 48.68 -31.11
CA VAL A 50 0.98 50.07 -30.59
C VAL A 50 -0.28 50.83 -31.04
N ARG A 51 -0.67 50.64 -32.31
CA ARG A 51 -1.87 51.25 -32.89
C ARG A 51 -3.15 50.71 -32.25
N GLU A 52 -3.24 49.41 -32.01
CA GLU A 52 -4.40 48.78 -31.39
C GLU A 52 -4.54 49.16 -29.92
N SER A 53 -3.44 49.25 -29.17
CA SER A 53 -3.47 49.73 -27.79
C SER A 53 -3.97 51.17 -27.69
N GLN A 54 -3.53 52.06 -28.60
CA GLN A 54 -4.02 53.44 -28.66
C GLN A 54 -5.51 53.50 -29.00
N LEU A 55 -5.95 52.72 -29.99
CA LEU A 55 -7.36 52.63 -30.39
C LEU A 55 -8.24 52.06 -29.27
N LEU A 56 -7.75 51.07 -28.53
CA LEU A 56 -8.45 50.48 -27.40
C LEU A 56 -8.63 51.50 -26.27
N ALA A 57 -7.58 52.27 -25.94
CA ALA A 57 -7.64 53.32 -24.93
C ALA A 57 -8.68 54.41 -25.30
N THR A 58 -8.64 54.89 -26.55
CA THR A 58 -9.63 55.86 -27.03
C THR A 58 -11.04 55.29 -27.05
N ALA A 59 -11.22 54.04 -27.48
CA ALA A 59 -12.53 53.38 -27.49
C ALA A 59 -13.12 53.22 -26.07
N ILE A 60 -12.29 52.89 -25.08
CA ILE A 60 -12.72 52.78 -23.68
C ILE A 60 -13.11 54.17 -23.13
N GLU A 61 -12.29 55.21 -23.36
CA GLU A 61 -12.59 56.59 -22.93
C GLU A 61 -13.88 57.12 -23.58
N ASP A 62 -14.03 56.94 -24.89
CA ASP A 62 -15.22 57.37 -25.64
C ASP A 62 -16.50 56.72 -25.10
N LEU A 63 -16.46 55.43 -24.75
CA LEU A 63 -17.61 54.70 -24.20
C LEU A 63 -17.89 55.07 -22.73
N GLN A 64 -16.87 55.39 -21.94
CA GLN A 64 -17.04 55.89 -20.57
C GLN A 64 -17.67 57.29 -20.54
N ILE A 65 -17.26 58.19 -21.44
CA ILE A 65 -17.79 59.56 -21.54
C ILE A 65 -19.23 59.54 -22.09
N ASN A 66 -19.52 58.71 -23.09
CA ASN A 66 -20.83 58.65 -23.77
C ASN A 66 -21.85 57.71 -23.12
N TYR A 67 -21.51 57.07 -21.99
CA TYR A 67 -22.32 56.08 -21.26
C TYR A 67 -23.76 56.53 -20.95
N LYS A 68 -24.01 57.85 -20.91
CA LYS A 68 -25.34 58.42 -20.65
C LYS A 68 -26.31 58.37 -21.84
N ARG A 69 -25.85 58.09 -23.07
CA ARG A 69 -26.68 58.19 -24.30
C ARG A 69 -26.93 56.85 -25.02
N GLN A 70 -26.09 55.84 -24.83
CA GLN A 70 -26.31 54.47 -25.32
C GLN A 70 -25.92 53.47 -24.22
N LYS A 71 -26.83 52.55 -23.91
CA LYS A 71 -26.64 51.54 -22.85
C LYS A 71 -25.77 50.41 -23.41
N LEU A 72 -24.53 50.27 -22.93
CA LEU A 72 -23.66 49.13 -23.25
C LEU A 72 -24.36 47.81 -22.92
N SER A 73 -24.13 46.78 -23.73
CA SER A 73 -24.57 45.43 -23.36
C SER A 73 -23.76 44.93 -22.17
N LEU A 74 -24.38 44.08 -21.33
CA LEU A 74 -23.70 43.52 -20.17
C LEU A 74 -22.39 42.81 -20.57
N LEU A 75 -22.39 42.05 -21.67
CA LEU A 75 -21.21 41.33 -22.16
C LEU A 75 -20.05 42.25 -22.56
N GLN A 76 -20.33 43.41 -23.15
CA GLN A 76 -19.31 44.40 -23.51
C GLN A 76 -18.71 45.05 -22.25
N THR A 77 -19.53 45.35 -21.25
CA THR A 77 -19.03 45.84 -19.95
C THR A 77 -18.08 44.81 -19.30
N ALA A 78 -18.41 43.52 -19.39
CA ALA A 78 -17.56 42.45 -18.87
C ALA A 78 -16.21 42.31 -19.60
N ASN A 79 -16.20 42.50 -20.93
CA ASN A 79 -14.96 42.54 -21.72
C ASN A 79 -14.06 43.72 -21.29
N ILE A 80 -14.63 44.92 -21.12
CA ILE A 80 -13.88 46.11 -20.66
C ILE A 80 -13.32 45.87 -19.25
N ASP A 81 -14.14 45.39 -18.32
CA ASP A 81 -13.69 45.07 -16.96
C ASP A 81 -12.59 43.99 -16.98
N PHE A 82 -12.64 43.00 -17.87
CA PHE A 82 -11.56 42.02 -17.99
C PHE A 82 -10.23 42.65 -18.46
N ILE A 83 -10.26 43.48 -19.50
CA ILE A 83 -9.07 44.18 -20.02
C ILE A 83 -8.46 45.09 -18.95
N LEU A 84 -9.28 45.95 -18.33
CA LEU A 84 -8.84 46.85 -17.26
C LEU A 84 -8.31 46.07 -16.04
N GLY A 85 -8.89 44.91 -15.75
CA GLY A 85 -8.38 43.99 -14.73
C GLY A 85 -6.95 43.54 -15.03
N ARG A 86 -6.66 43.12 -16.27
CA ARG A 86 -5.32 42.72 -16.69
C ARG A 86 -4.32 43.88 -16.68
N ASP A 87 -4.72 45.07 -17.12
CA ASP A 87 -3.86 46.26 -17.10
C ASP A 87 -3.51 46.67 -15.67
N ASN A 88 -4.48 46.66 -14.75
CA ASN A 88 -4.24 46.94 -13.35
C ASN A 88 -3.35 45.86 -12.72
N TYR A 89 -3.54 44.59 -13.06
CA TYR A 89 -2.68 43.50 -12.59
C TYR A 89 -1.23 43.67 -13.05
N ALA A 90 -1.01 43.98 -14.34
CA ALA A 90 0.30 44.26 -14.91
C ALA A 90 1.02 45.45 -14.23
N ASN A 91 0.26 46.46 -13.81
CA ASN A 91 0.78 47.63 -13.11
C ASN A 91 0.86 47.45 -11.58
N SER A 92 0.78 46.22 -11.07
CA SER A 92 0.82 45.89 -9.64
C SER A 92 -0.32 46.50 -8.80
N GLN A 93 -1.40 46.95 -9.43
CA GLN A 93 -2.61 47.50 -8.80
C GLN A 93 -3.63 46.38 -8.53
N ILE A 94 -3.31 45.51 -7.56
CA ILE A 94 -4.01 44.22 -7.41
C ILE A 94 -5.45 44.33 -6.91
N GLU A 95 -5.74 45.23 -5.97
CA GLU A 95 -7.10 45.45 -5.46
C GLU A 95 -8.04 46.05 -6.55
N PRO A 96 -7.62 47.07 -7.33
CA PRO A 96 -8.33 47.48 -8.53
C PRO A 96 -8.54 46.36 -9.55
N ALA A 97 -7.49 45.58 -9.85
CA ALA A 97 -7.58 44.45 -10.77
C ALA A 97 -8.65 43.42 -10.33
N LEU A 98 -8.62 43.04 -9.05
CA LEU A 98 -9.57 42.11 -8.45
C LEU A 98 -11.00 42.63 -8.52
N THR A 99 -11.20 43.93 -8.32
CA THR A 99 -12.51 44.59 -8.42
C THR A 99 -13.08 44.48 -9.83
N HIS A 100 -12.25 44.76 -10.84
CA HIS A 100 -12.61 44.64 -12.24
C HIS A 100 -12.90 43.17 -12.65
N PHE A 101 -12.04 42.22 -12.28
CA PHE A 101 -12.29 40.81 -12.56
C PHE A 101 -13.57 40.27 -11.89
N LYS A 102 -13.88 40.68 -10.66
CA LYS A 102 -15.13 40.28 -9.98
C LYS A 102 -16.38 40.80 -10.70
N LYS A 103 -16.34 42.03 -11.25
CA LYS A 103 -17.44 42.57 -12.07
C LYS A 103 -17.61 41.77 -13.36
N SER A 104 -16.50 41.50 -14.07
CA SER A 104 -16.50 40.68 -15.28
C SER A 104 -17.06 39.27 -15.02
N ARG A 105 -16.60 38.61 -13.95
CA ARG A 105 -17.07 37.30 -13.50
C ARG A 105 -18.59 37.27 -13.28
N ALA A 106 -19.13 38.23 -12.54
CA ALA A 106 -20.55 38.27 -12.19
C ALA A 106 -21.44 38.35 -13.44
N ILE A 107 -20.97 39.01 -14.49
CA ILE A 107 -21.69 39.13 -15.76
C ILE A 107 -21.59 37.83 -16.57
N TRP A 108 -20.37 37.31 -16.79
CA TRP A 108 -20.18 36.09 -17.58
C TRP A 108 -20.81 34.86 -16.94
N GLN A 109 -20.84 34.77 -15.60
CA GLN A 109 -21.53 33.70 -14.88
C GLN A 109 -23.06 33.73 -15.03
N ASN A 110 -23.66 34.91 -15.24
CA ASN A 110 -25.09 35.00 -15.52
C ASN A 110 -25.42 34.62 -16.96
N GLY A 111 -24.47 34.79 -17.89
CA GLY A 111 -24.61 34.39 -19.30
C GLY A 111 -24.61 32.87 -19.51
N THR A 112 -24.00 32.10 -18.60
CA THR A 112 -23.82 30.64 -18.74
C THR A 112 -25.00 29.79 -18.25
N LYS A 113 -26.10 30.39 -17.78
CA LYS A 113 -27.31 29.67 -17.34
C LYS A 113 -28.10 29.12 -18.54
N ILE A 114 -28.21 27.80 -18.65
CA ILE A 114 -29.05 27.13 -19.65
C ILE A 114 -30.49 26.98 -19.14
N LEU A 115 -31.47 27.20 -20.02
CA LEU A 115 -32.87 26.77 -19.84
C LEU A 115 -33.00 25.26 -20.17
N PRO A 116 -33.81 24.47 -19.44
CA PRO A 116 -33.86 23.01 -19.61
C PRO A 116 -34.14 22.59 -21.06
N GLY A 117 -33.23 21.84 -21.68
CA GLY A 117 -33.43 21.20 -22.99
C GLY A 117 -32.56 21.70 -24.16
N GLU A 118 -31.68 22.70 -23.97
CA GLU A 118 -30.80 23.19 -25.04
C GLU A 118 -29.49 22.39 -25.16
N ILE A 119 -29.17 21.99 -26.39
CA ILE A 119 -27.89 21.37 -26.78
C ILE A 119 -26.76 22.38 -26.54
N ALA A 120 -25.62 21.92 -26.03
CA ALA A 120 -24.43 22.74 -25.80
C ALA A 120 -24.02 23.51 -27.06
N THR A 121 -24.39 24.79 -27.11
CA THR A 121 -24.05 25.68 -28.23
C THR A 121 -22.61 26.16 -28.07
N GLN A 122 -21.89 26.31 -29.19
CA GLN A 122 -20.54 26.89 -29.25
C GLN A 122 -20.42 28.23 -28.48
N GLN A 123 -21.52 28.99 -28.39
CA GLN A 123 -21.62 30.21 -27.59
C GLN A 123 -21.46 29.98 -26.07
N ARG A 124 -22.01 28.89 -25.54
CA ARG A 124 -21.83 28.52 -24.12
C ARG A 124 -20.37 28.17 -23.84
N ASN A 125 -19.74 27.38 -24.71
CA ASN A 125 -18.33 27.00 -24.53
C ASN A 125 -17.43 28.25 -24.55
N ASN A 126 -17.65 29.18 -25.49
CA ASN A 126 -16.93 30.46 -25.51
C ASN A 126 -17.13 31.30 -24.24
N GLN A 127 -18.31 31.25 -23.62
CA GLN A 127 -18.55 31.94 -22.35
C GLN A 127 -17.90 31.24 -21.15
N LEU A 128 -17.89 29.91 -21.14
CA LEU A 128 -17.19 29.12 -20.12
C LEU A 128 -15.67 29.33 -20.20
N GLU A 129 -15.10 29.44 -21.39
CA GLU A 129 -13.69 29.80 -21.59
C GLU A 129 -13.36 31.17 -20.97
N LYS A 130 -14.18 32.18 -21.28
CA LYS A 130 -14.03 33.53 -20.71
C LYS A 130 -14.15 33.52 -19.19
N LEU A 131 -15.11 32.77 -18.65
CA LEU A 131 -15.28 32.61 -17.22
C LEU A 131 -14.07 31.92 -16.57
N GLY A 132 -13.55 30.86 -17.18
CA GLY A 132 -12.33 30.18 -16.76
C GLY A 132 -11.13 31.14 -16.71
N ALA A 133 -10.92 31.92 -17.78
CA ALA A 133 -9.83 32.91 -17.82
C ALA A 133 -9.96 33.97 -16.72
N VAL A 134 -11.15 34.49 -16.44
CA VAL A 134 -11.37 35.43 -15.33
C VAL A 134 -11.09 34.77 -13.98
N GLN A 135 -11.54 33.54 -13.76
CA GLN A 135 -11.28 32.82 -12.51
C GLN A 135 -9.79 32.60 -12.30
N PHE A 136 -9.05 32.22 -13.35
CA PHE A 136 -7.59 32.12 -13.31
C PHE A 136 -6.94 33.44 -12.88
N HIS A 137 -7.33 34.56 -13.49
CA HIS A 137 -6.77 35.88 -13.15
C HIS A 137 -7.15 36.35 -11.74
N ILE A 138 -8.35 36.03 -11.25
CA ILE A 138 -8.72 36.24 -9.84
C ILE A 138 -7.80 35.43 -8.93
N GLY A 139 -7.51 34.17 -9.30
CA GLY A 139 -6.53 33.33 -8.62
C GLY A 139 -5.14 33.97 -8.54
N LEU A 140 -4.65 34.52 -9.65
CA LEU A 140 -3.39 35.27 -9.71
C LEU A 140 -3.39 36.49 -8.78
N CYS A 141 -4.47 37.28 -8.76
CA CYS A 141 -4.59 38.42 -7.84
C CYS A 141 -4.48 37.98 -6.38
N TYR A 142 -5.20 36.92 -5.99
CA TYR A 142 -5.16 36.42 -4.61
C TYR A 142 -3.81 35.80 -4.24
N TYR A 143 -3.18 35.08 -5.17
CA TYR A 143 -1.82 34.59 -4.99
C TYR A 143 -0.87 35.74 -4.70
N HIS A 144 -0.93 36.81 -5.49
CA HIS A 144 -0.06 37.97 -5.30
C HIS A 144 -0.35 38.73 -3.99
N LEU A 145 -1.62 38.93 -3.62
CA LEU A 145 -1.99 39.51 -2.31
C LEU A 145 -1.46 38.68 -1.13
N GLY A 146 -1.42 37.35 -1.26
CA GLY A 146 -0.81 36.46 -0.27
C GLY A 146 0.70 36.63 -0.16
N THR A 147 1.39 36.97 -1.25
CA THR A 147 2.84 37.24 -1.26
C THR A 147 3.24 38.62 -0.72
N LEU A 148 2.40 39.66 -0.91
CA LEU A 148 2.72 41.05 -0.55
C LEU A 148 2.44 41.43 0.93
N ASN A 149 1.47 40.78 1.59
CA ASN A 149 1.01 41.21 2.91
C ASN A 149 1.85 40.64 4.06
N THR A 150 2.63 41.50 4.73
CA THR A 150 3.51 41.06 5.82
C THR A 150 2.88 41.06 7.21
N GLN A 151 1.78 41.77 7.53
CA GLN A 151 1.42 41.96 8.96
C GLN A 151 -0.07 42.10 9.38
N SER A 152 -1.12 41.93 8.55
CA SER A 152 -2.49 42.29 9.03
C SER A 152 -3.71 41.44 8.60
N LYS A 153 -3.54 40.38 7.80
CA LYS A 153 -4.58 39.34 7.57
C LYS A 153 -3.91 37.96 7.58
N PRO A 154 -4.59 36.87 8.00
CA PRO A 154 -3.98 35.54 7.94
C PRO A 154 -3.70 35.19 6.47
N LYS A 155 -2.40 35.12 6.10
CA LYS A 155 -1.91 34.83 4.73
C LYS A 155 -2.64 33.64 4.09
N ASN A 156 -2.94 32.63 4.90
CA ASN A 156 -3.65 31.41 4.50
C ASN A 156 -5.01 31.68 3.85
N ASN A 157 -5.72 32.75 4.24
CA ASN A 157 -7.04 33.04 3.64
C ASN A 157 -6.91 33.49 2.17
N TYR A 158 -5.85 34.23 1.81
CA TYR A 158 -5.64 34.64 0.42
C TYR A 158 -5.14 33.48 -0.45
N TRP A 159 -4.23 32.65 0.05
CA TRP A 159 -3.81 31.46 -0.69
C TRP A 159 -4.92 30.42 -0.81
N GLN A 160 -5.78 30.27 0.19
CA GLN A 160 -6.97 29.43 0.07
C GLN A 160 -7.90 29.96 -1.03
N GLN A 161 -8.15 31.27 -1.07
CA GLN A 161 -8.93 31.88 -2.16
C GLN A 161 -8.25 31.68 -3.53
N ALA A 162 -6.92 31.79 -3.61
CA ALA A 162 -6.20 31.49 -4.86
C ALA A 162 -6.42 30.04 -5.31
N LYS A 163 -6.27 29.07 -4.38
CA LYS A 163 -6.50 27.63 -4.64
C LYS A 163 -7.90 27.38 -5.20
N ASP A 164 -8.92 27.94 -4.55
CA ASP A 164 -10.32 27.71 -4.92
C ASP A 164 -10.64 28.33 -6.30
N ASN A 165 -10.10 29.51 -6.62
CA ASN A 165 -10.31 30.13 -7.93
C ASN A 165 -9.53 29.41 -9.05
N PHE A 166 -8.31 28.91 -8.79
CA PHE A 166 -7.60 28.07 -9.75
C PHE A 166 -8.33 26.75 -9.99
N GLN A 167 -8.84 26.08 -8.95
CA GLN A 167 -9.64 24.87 -9.12
C GLN A 167 -10.87 25.13 -9.99
N GLN A 168 -11.64 26.18 -9.69
CA GLN A 168 -12.80 26.56 -10.50
C GLN A 168 -12.43 26.84 -11.96
N SER A 169 -11.28 27.46 -12.20
CA SER A 169 -10.78 27.69 -13.56
C SER A 169 -10.51 26.37 -14.28
N LEU A 170 -9.79 25.44 -13.65
CA LEU A 170 -9.46 24.14 -14.24
C LEU A 170 -10.73 23.32 -14.51
N ASP A 171 -11.67 23.30 -13.57
CA ASP A 171 -12.96 22.61 -13.73
C ASP A 171 -13.78 23.14 -14.90
N LEU A 172 -13.76 24.45 -15.12
CA LEU A 172 -14.46 25.08 -16.25
C LEU A 172 -13.86 24.68 -17.60
N PHE A 173 -12.53 24.58 -17.71
CA PHE A 173 -11.86 24.12 -18.92
C PHE A 173 -12.03 22.62 -19.16
N SER A 174 -11.99 21.82 -18.10
CA SER A 174 -12.29 20.38 -18.17
C SER A 174 -13.71 20.10 -18.63
N GLN A 175 -14.70 20.90 -18.20
CA GLN A 175 -16.11 20.75 -18.61
C GLN A 175 -16.36 20.96 -20.12
N ILE A 176 -15.43 21.60 -20.82
CA ILE A 176 -15.51 21.87 -22.26
C ILE A 176 -14.41 21.13 -23.05
N ASP A 177 -13.81 20.10 -22.46
CA ASP A 177 -12.81 19.22 -23.06
C ASP A 177 -11.53 19.94 -23.56
N ARG A 178 -11.13 21.05 -22.92
CA ARG A 178 -9.92 21.83 -23.25
C ARG A 178 -8.72 21.44 -22.37
N GLN A 179 -8.30 20.18 -22.43
CA GLN A 179 -7.24 19.63 -21.56
C GLN A 179 -5.87 20.32 -21.74
N GLU A 180 -5.57 20.83 -22.93
CA GLU A 180 -4.35 21.59 -23.18
C GLU A 180 -4.30 22.92 -22.43
N ILE A 181 -5.46 23.52 -22.14
CA ILE A 181 -5.57 24.73 -21.31
C ILE A 181 -5.51 24.40 -19.82
N VAL A 182 -6.07 23.24 -19.43
CA VAL A 182 -5.90 22.69 -18.07
C VAL A 182 -4.41 22.52 -17.78
N ALA A 183 -3.67 21.86 -18.68
CA ALA A 183 -2.22 21.69 -18.61
C ALA A 183 -1.52 23.06 -18.46
N LYS A 184 -1.85 24.04 -19.30
CA LYS A 184 -1.25 25.39 -19.21
C LYS A 184 -1.36 26.04 -17.83
N PHE A 185 -2.47 25.83 -17.10
CA PHE A 185 -2.77 26.56 -15.86
C PHE A 185 -2.55 25.76 -14.57
N ILE A 186 -2.42 24.43 -14.64
CA ILE A 186 -2.42 23.56 -13.46
C ILE A 186 -1.27 23.87 -12.49
N SER A 187 -0.07 24.20 -12.99
CA SER A 187 1.11 24.47 -12.17
C SER A 187 0.90 25.60 -11.16
N LYS A 188 0.07 26.60 -11.47
CA LYS A 188 -0.22 27.72 -10.54
C LYS A 188 -0.98 27.27 -9.30
N LYS A 189 -1.83 26.25 -9.42
CA LYS A 189 -2.45 25.64 -8.24
C LYS A 189 -1.41 24.87 -7.41
N GLY A 190 -0.45 24.21 -8.05
CA GLY A 190 0.70 23.59 -7.38
C GLY A 190 1.53 24.58 -6.56
N GLU A 191 1.88 25.73 -7.15
CA GLU A 191 2.59 26.81 -6.43
C GLU A 191 1.83 27.28 -5.17
N VAL A 192 0.50 27.39 -5.24
CA VAL A 192 -0.33 27.75 -4.08
C VAL A 192 -0.35 26.65 -3.03
N LEU A 193 -0.48 25.38 -3.43
CA LEU A 193 -0.47 24.24 -2.51
C LEU A 193 0.85 24.15 -1.75
N LYS A 194 1.97 24.40 -2.43
CA LYS A 194 3.29 24.56 -1.81
C LYS A 194 3.30 25.67 -0.75
N LYS A 195 2.75 26.86 -1.05
CA LYS A 195 2.67 27.97 -0.07
C LYS A 195 1.73 27.68 1.11
N LEU A 196 0.73 26.84 0.91
CA LEU A 196 -0.19 26.37 1.95
C LEU A 196 0.37 25.20 2.76
N GLU A 197 1.55 24.66 2.39
CA GLU A 197 2.12 23.44 2.97
C GLU A 197 1.13 22.25 2.91
N ALA A 198 0.31 22.21 1.86
CA ALA A 198 -0.68 21.16 1.64
C ALA A 198 -0.05 20.02 0.82
N TRP A 199 0.93 19.34 1.41
CA TRP A 199 1.84 18.41 0.71
C TRP A 199 1.14 17.21 0.06
N SER A 200 0.14 16.62 0.71
CA SER A 200 -0.65 15.53 0.13
C SER A 200 -1.47 15.98 -1.08
N ASP A 201 -2.10 17.16 -0.99
CA ASP A 201 -2.82 17.77 -2.12
C ASP A 201 -1.83 18.13 -3.26
N LEU A 202 -0.63 18.59 -2.92
CA LEU A 202 0.43 18.93 -3.88
C LEU A 202 0.91 17.70 -4.63
N TYR A 203 1.14 16.59 -3.92
CA TYR A 203 1.55 15.31 -4.52
C TYR A 203 0.52 14.84 -5.56
N ASN A 204 -0.76 14.77 -5.19
CA ASN A 204 -1.83 14.34 -6.09
C ASN A 204 -1.97 15.26 -7.31
N LEU A 205 -1.84 16.58 -7.10
CA LEU A 205 -1.90 17.54 -8.20
C LEU A 205 -0.69 17.40 -9.13
N ALA A 206 0.51 17.20 -8.59
CA ALA A 206 1.73 17.08 -9.37
C ALA A 206 1.72 15.81 -10.23
N GLN A 207 1.13 14.71 -9.74
CA GLN A 207 0.88 13.52 -10.58
C GLN A 207 -0.05 13.82 -11.75
N GLN A 208 -1.20 14.47 -11.49
CA GLN A 208 -2.11 14.89 -12.56
C GLN A 208 -1.46 15.87 -13.54
N ALA A 209 -0.67 16.82 -13.04
CA ALA A 209 0.03 17.80 -13.87
C ALA A 209 1.07 17.13 -14.76
N LEU A 210 1.82 16.15 -14.23
CA LEU A 210 2.81 15.40 -14.97
C LEU A 210 2.18 14.65 -16.15
N ASP A 211 1.06 13.95 -15.94
CA ASP A 211 0.34 13.25 -17.02
C ASP A 211 -0.10 14.22 -18.13
N LEU A 212 -0.60 15.40 -17.75
CA LEU A 212 -1.00 16.45 -18.68
C LEU A 212 0.19 17.05 -19.42
N HIS A 213 1.29 17.35 -18.73
CA HIS A 213 2.46 17.99 -19.33
C HIS A 213 3.29 17.04 -20.19
N LEU A 214 3.26 15.73 -19.93
CA LEU A 214 3.80 14.72 -20.85
C LEU A 214 3.10 14.73 -22.22
N THR A 215 1.82 15.13 -22.25
CA THR A 215 1.01 15.17 -23.48
C THR A 215 1.01 16.55 -24.14
N TYR A 216 0.85 17.62 -23.34
CA TYR A 216 0.57 18.97 -23.82
C TYR A 216 1.59 20.02 -23.37
N GLY A 217 2.50 19.68 -22.45
CA GLY A 217 3.38 20.63 -21.77
C GLY A 217 4.77 20.73 -22.38
N LYS A 218 5.60 21.57 -21.76
CA LYS A 218 7.03 21.71 -22.07
C LYS A 218 7.90 21.06 -21.00
N GLU A 219 9.16 20.81 -21.34
CA GLU A 219 10.18 20.24 -20.43
C GLU A 219 10.28 21.03 -19.11
N GLU A 220 10.18 22.36 -19.15
CA GLU A 220 10.17 23.22 -17.95
C GLU A 220 9.02 22.88 -16.98
N GLN A 221 7.84 22.57 -17.50
CA GLN A 221 6.67 22.23 -16.68
C GLN A 221 6.79 20.82 -16.11
N ILE A 222 7.32 19.88 -16.90
CA ILE A 222 7.63 18.52 -16.45
C ILE A 222 8.65 18.55 -15.31
N ALA A 223 9.72 19.35 -15.46
CA ALA A 223 10.70 19.56 -14.39
C ALA A 223 10.06 20.15 -13.12
N GLN A 224 9.11 21.09 -13.28
CA GLN A 224 8.35 21.67 -12.18
C GLN A 224 7.48 20.63 -11.45
N ASP A 225 6.83 19.72 -12.18
CA ASP A 225 6.02 18.67 -11.57
C ASP A 225 6.87 17.70 -10.75
N TYR A 226 8.02 17.27 -11.29
CA TYR A 226 8.99 16.48 -10.53
C TYR A 226 9.52 17.24 -9.31
N GLY A 227 9.74 18.55 -9.43
CA GLY A 227 10.08 19.42 -8.31
C GLY A 227 9.00 19.43 -7.21
N PHE A 228 7.72 19.53 -7.57
CA PHE A 228 6.62 19.45 -6.60
C PHE A 228 6.51 18.08 -5.93
N LEU A 229 6.71 17.00 -6.69
CA LEU A 229 6.76 15.65 -6.13
C LEU A 229 7.94 15.50 -5.15
N ALA A 230 9.10 16.05 -5.49
CA ALA A 230 10.29 16.01 -4.64
C ALA A 230 10.06 16.79 -3.33
N GLU A 231 9.42 17.96 -3.38
CA GLU A 231 9.09 18.74 -2.18
C GLU A 231 8.07 18.04 -1.28
N ALA A 232 7.05 17.41 -1.87
CA ALA A 232 6.10 16.61 -1.10
C ALA A 232 6.81 15.42 -0.41
N ALA A 233 7.71 14.74 -1.13
CA ALA A 233 8.50 13.64 -0.59
C ALA A 233 9.47 14.10 0.52
N MET A 234 10.10 15.28 0.39
CA MET A 234 10.92 15.88 1.45
C MET A 234 10.12 16.06 2.74
N HIS A 235 8.91 16.61 2.66
CA HIS A 235 8.10 16.83 3.85
C HIS A 235 7.66 15.50 4.51
N GLU A 236 7.55 14.42 3.74
CA GLU A 236 7.27 13.08 4.25
C GLU A 236 8.51 12.35 4.80
N SER A 237 9.67 13.01 4.85
CA SER A 237 10.97 12.41 5.22
C SER A 237 11.42 11.27 4.30
N LYS A 238 10.88 11.19 3.09
CA LYS A 238 11.24 10.20 2.06
C LYS A 238 12.44 10.70 1.27
N TRP A 239 13.58 10.81 1.96
CA TRP A 239 14.78 11.46 1.44
C TRP A 239 15.31 10.78 0.16
N ALA A 240 15.29 9.44 0.09
CA ALA A 240 15.67 8.70 -1.12
C ALA A 240 14.82 9.09 -2.32
N HIS A 241 13.49 9.05 -2.14
CA HIS A 241 12.53 9.37 -3.18
C HIS A 241 12.61 10.83 -3.61
N ALA A 242 12.72 11.75 -2.65
CA ALA A 242 12.93 13.17 -2.89
C ALA A 242 14.20 13.44 -3.71
N SER A 243 15.29 12.73 -3.39
CA SER A 243 16.57 12.85 -4.10
C SER A 243 16.43 12.44 -5.57
N GLN A 244 15.83 11.28 -5.84
CA GLN A 244 15.59 10.79 -7.21
C GLN A 244 14.71 11.75 -8.02
N LEU A 245 13.60 12.23 -7.43
CA LEU A 245 12.68 13.15 -8.09
C LEU A 245 13.35 14.50 -8.37
N ALA A 246 14.15 15.02 -7.44
CA ALA A 246 14.90 16.25 -7.63
C ALA A 246 16.00 16.11 -8.70
N GLU A 247 16.68 14.96 -8.75
CA GLU A 247 17.66 14.65 -9.79
C GLU A 247 17.02 14.64 -11.19
N LEU A 248 15.85 14.02 -11.32
CA LEU A 248 15.07 14.04 -12.58
C LEU A 248 14.65 15.46 -12.96
N ALA A 249 14.18 16.27 -12.00
CA ALA A 249 13.82 17.67 -12.25
C ALA A 249 15.02 18.48 -12.77
N VAL A 250 16.19 18.31 -12.16
CA VAL A 250 17.45 18.95 -12.59
C VAL A 250 17.86 18.48 -13.99
N ALA A 251 17.81 17.18 -14.26
CA ALA A 251 18.20 16.61 -15.54
C ALA A 251 17.35 17.17 -16.70
N ILE A 252 16.03 17.22 -16.52
CA ILE A 252 15.09 17.76 -17.51
C ILE A 252 15.29 19.27 -17.70
N GLN A 253 15.47 20.01 -16.60
CA GLN A 253 15.73 21.45 -16.67
C GLN A 253 17.02 21.76 -17.44
N ASN A 254 18.08 20.97 -17.23
CA ASN A 254 19.36 21.15 -17.92
C ASN A 254 19.30 20.79 -19.41
N GLN A 255 18.44 19.84 -19.80
CA GLN A 255 18.20 19.50 -21.22
C GLN A 255 17.48 20.64 -21.96
N SER A 256 16.52 21.29 -21.30
CA SER A 256 15.72 22.38 -21.89
C SER A 256 16.49 23.68 -22.15
N LEU A 257 17.62 23.92 -21.46
CA LEU A 257 18.31 25.22 -21.46
C LEU A 257 19.43 25.37 -22.50
N GLY A 258 19.82 24.31 -23.23
CA GLY A 258 20.75 24.39 -24.36
C GLY A 258 22.02 25.20 -24.08
N GLU A 259 23.02 24.56 -23.47
CA GLU A 259 24.25 25.13 -22.88
C GLU A 259 24.10 25.63 -21.43
N THR A 260 25.00 25.12 -20.58
CA THR A 260 25.21 25.50 -19.18
C THR A 260 25.60 26.98 -19.09
N LEU A 261 24.61 27.86 -19.08
CA LEU A 261 24.78 29.18 -18.49
C LEU A 261 24.82 29.01 -16.98
N GLU A 262 25.85 29.59 -16.36
CA GLU A 262 26.04 29.74 -14.92
C GLU A 262 24.85 30.52 -14.30
N ILE A 263 23.67 29.93 -14.26
CA ILE A 263 22.63 30.33 -13.30
C ILE A 263 23.17 29.85 -11.97
N GLY A 264 23.64 30.79 -11.15
CA GLY A 264 24.33 30.48 -9.90
C GLY A 264 23.59 29.39 -9.11
N GLU A 265 24.35 28.40 -8.65
CA GLU A 265 23.91 27.23 -7.85
C GLU A 265 23.00 27.60 -6.65
N ALA A 266 22.92 28.88 -6.29
CA ALA A 266 22.13 29.44 -5.19
C ALA A 266 20.62 29.65 -5.47
N GLU A 267 20.13 29.59 -6.72
CA GLU A 267 18.70 29.86 -7.01
C GLU A 267 17.90 28.66 -7.59
N ASN A 268 18.52 27.51 -7.85
CA ASN A 268 17.79 26.32 -8.29
C ASN A 268 17.23 25.55 -7.07
N SER A 269 15.92 25.66 -6.84
CA SER A 269 15.24 24.97 -5.74
C SER A 269 15.40 23.44 -5.78
N TYR A 270 15.57 22.85 -6.97
CA TYR A 270 15.74 21.39 -7.10
C TYR A 270 17.12 20.94 -6.64
N LEU A 271 18.18 21.71 -6.92
CA LEU A 271 19.53 21.42 -6.39
C LEU A 271 19.56 21.54 -4.86
N SER A 272 18.82 22.48 -4.28
CA SER A 272 18.66 22.57 -2.83
C SER A 272 17.97 21.33 -2.26
N ILE A 273 16.86 20.89 -2.86
CA ILE A 273 16.15 19.66 -2.44
C ILE A 273 17.06 18.44 -2.61
N LEU A 274 17.79 18.35 -3.72
CA LEU A 274 18.73 17.26 -4.00
C LEU A 274 19.84 17.21 -2.94
N THR A 275 20.45 18.36 -2.63
CA THR A 275 21.53 18.45 -1.65
C THR A 275 21.02 18.15 -0.23
N GLU A 276 19.88 18.74 0.15
CA GLU A 276 19.27 18.54 1.48
C GLU A 276 18.80 17.09 1.66
N SER A 277 18.15 16.50 0.65
CA SER A 277 17.76 15.08 0.67
C SER A 277 18.98 14.16 0.79
N GLN A 278 20.07 14.42 0.06
CA GLN A 278 21.31 13.64 0.15
C GLN A 278 22.02 13.77 1.50
N GLN A 279 22.02 14.96 2.11
CA GLN A 279 22.54 15.16 3.46
C GLN A 279 21.73 14.36 4.49
N ASN A 280 20.40 14.49 4.47
CA ASN A 280 19.51 13.74 5.36
C ASN A 280 19.60 12.22 5.13
N LEU A 281 19.80 11.77 3.89
CA LEU A 281 20.09 10.36 3.55
C LEU A 281 21.37 9.85 4.21
N ASN A 282 22.45 10.63 4.16
CA ASN A 282 23.73 10.24 4.77
C ASN A 282 23.61 10.16 6.30
N GLU A 283 22.92 11.11 6.93
CA GLU A 283 22.65 11.10 8.37
C GLU A 283 21.75 9.91 8.78
N TRP A 284 20.75 9.60 7.97
CA TRP A 284 19.90 8.43 8.13
C TRP A 284 20.71 7.14 8.05
N GLN A 285 21.56 6.99 7.04
CA GLN A 285 22.39 5.79 6.88
C GLN A 285 23.36 5.62 8.06
N ALA A 286 23.94 6.71 8.55
CA ALA A 286 24.79 6.70 9.74
C ALA A 286 23.98 6.26 10.99
N THR A 287 22.76 6.77 11.15
CA THR A 287 21.86 6.41 12.25
C THR A 287 21.48 4.94 12.19
N ILE A 288 21.10 4.41 11.02
CA ILE A 288 20.83 2.98 10.85
C ILE A 288 22.04 2.13 11.17
N ASN A 289 23.23 2.48 10.67
CA ASN A 289 24.44 1.73 10.96
C ASN A 289 24.73 1.68 12.47
N GLN A 290 24.45 2.76 13.21
CA GLN A 290 24.57 2.79 14.66
C GLN A 290 23.52 1.91 15.35
N LEU A 291 22.27 1.97 14.93
CA LEU A 291 21.19 1.16 15.48
C LEU A 291 21.36 -0.33 15.17
N GLU A 292 21.81 -0.70 13.98
CA GLU A 292 22.15 -2.08 13.61
C GLU A 292 23.30 -2.61 14.46
N LYS A 293 24.34 -1.80 14.68
CA LYS A 293 25.42 -2.15 15.61
C LYS A 293 24.90 -2.32 17.04
N ALA A 294 24.00 -1.45 17.49
CA ALA A 294 23.37 -1.57 18.80
C ALA A 294 22.52 -2.85 18.90
N ARG A 295 21.73 -3.19 17.86
CA ARG A 295 20.96 -4.43 17.77
C ARG A 295 21.84 -5.66 17.95
N LEU A 296 23.02 -5.70 17.32
CA LEU A 296 23.96 -6.83 17.45
C LEU A 296 24.66 -6.91 18.82
N GLN A 297 24.80 -5.77 19.52
CA GLN A 297 25.50 -5.69 20.81
C GLN A 297 24.57 -5.84 22.01
N THR A 298 23.30 -5.54 21.85
CA THR A 298 22.28 -5.65 22.91
C THR A 298 21.70 -7.06 22.92
N ASN A 299 21.87 -7.77 24.04
CA ASN A 299 21.23 -9.06 24.24
C ASN A 299 19.82 -8.86 24.85
N PRO A 300 18.74 -9.36 24.22
CA PRO A 300 17.38 -9.22 24.73
C PRO A 300 17.18 -9.86 26.12
N HIS A 301 18.02 -10.82 26.52
CA HIS A 301 17.98 -11.38 27.87
C HIS A 301 18.48 -10.41 28.95
N HIS A 302 19.36 -9.47 28.60
CA HIS A 302 19.93 -8.52 29.55
C HIS A 302 19.19 -7.17 29.51
N ASP A 303 18.80 -6.70 28.33
CA ASP A 303 18.11 -5.42 28.16
C ASP A 303 17.04 -5.50 27.06
N LEU A 304 15.92 -6.11 27.41
CA LEU A 304 14.77 -6.28 26.53
C LEU A 304 14.17 -4.95 26.06
N GLN A 305 14.11 -3.94 26.95
CA GLN A 305 13.48 -2.65 26.64
C GLN A 305 14.28 -1.86 25.61
N SER A 306 15.62 -1.79 25.78
CA SER A 306 16.47 -1.15 24.78
C SER A 306 16.44 -1.91 23.46
N TYR A 307 16.49 -3.26 23.51
CA TYR A 307 16.42 -4.08 22.29
C TYR A 307 15.14 -3.83 21.49
N ILE A 308 13.97 -3.85 22.14
CA ILE A 308 12.68 -3.56 21.49
C ILE A 308 12.65 -2.12 20.96
N SER A 309 13.23 -1.16 21.69
CA SER A 309 13.28 0.24 21.25
C SER A 309 14.14 0.40 20.00
N ILE A 310 15.27 -0.31 19.91
CA ILE A 310 16.13 -0.37 18.72
C ILE A 310 15.37 -0.95 17.53
N LEU A 311 14.67 -2.09 17.71
CA LEU A 311 13.87 -2.68 16.65
C LEU A 311 12.76 -1.74 16.17
N LYS A 312 12.04 -1.07 17.08
CA LYS A 312 11.03 -0.06 16.72
C LYS A 312 11.61 1.09 15.90
N ALA A 313 12.79 1.58 16.28
CA ALA A 313 13.48 2.63 15.56
C ALA A 313 13.92 2.16 14.16
N LEU A 314 14.58 1.01 14.06
CA LEU A 314 15.00 0.41 12.77
C LEU A 314 13.80 0.17 11.86
N ARG A 315 12.72 -0.42 12.38
CA ARG A 315 11.49 -0.67 11.61
C ARG A 315 10.93 0.59 10.99
N LYS A 316 10.82 1.66 11.80
CA LYS A 316 10.33 2.96 11.37
C LYS A 316 11.24 3.55 10.29
N LEU A 317 12.55 3.56 10.55
CA LEU A 317 13.53 4.15 9.63
C LEU A 317 13.58 3.42 8.29
N TYR A 318 13.59 2.09 8.27
CA TYR A 318 13.52 1.32 7.04
C TYR A 318 12.20 1.57 6.28
N PHE A 319 11.07 1.62 6.99
CA PHE A 319 9.78 1.89 6.34
C PHE A 319 9.75 3.28 5.68
N GLU A 320 10.28 4.30 6.36
CA GLU A 320 10.30 5.69 5.87
C GLU A 320 11.22 5.90 4.65
N GLN A 321 12.18 4.99 4.39
CA GLN A 321 13.02 5.02 3.18
C GLN A 321 12.63 3.95 2.14
N ASP A 322 11.38 3.49 2.17
CA ASP A 322 10.85 2.50 1.21
C ASP A 322 11.60 1.13 1.24
N GLU A 323 12.37 0.85 2.28
CA GLU A 323 13.05 -0.42 2.54
C GLU A 323 12.08 -1.40 3.23
N TYR A 324 10.97 -1.67 2.56
CA TYR A 324 9.82 -2.40 3.11
C TYR A 324 10.16 -3.83 3.54
N GLU A 325 11.01 -4.53 2.78
CA GLU A 325 11.49 -5.87 3.12
C GLU A 325 12.21 -5.87 4.49
N LYS A 326 13.21 -4.97 4.65
CA LYS A 326 13.97 -4.84 5.90
C LYS A 326 13.05 -4.44 7.04
N SER A 327 12.13 -3.50 6.82
CA SER A 327 11.14 -3.11 7.82
C SER A 327 10.29 -4.30 8.28
N ALA A 328 9.79 -5.11 7.34
CA ALA A 328 9.00 -6.29 7.63
C ALA A 328 9.80 -7.35 8.42
N ARG A 329 11.08 -7.57 8.08
CA ARG A 329 11.98 -8.47 8.84
C ARG A 329 12.24 -8.00 10.26
N ILE A 330 12.45 -6.69 10.46
CA ILE A 330 12.59 -6.11 11.80
C ILE A 330 11.27 -6.24 12.59
N LYS A 331 10.12 -6.08 11.93
CA LYS A 331 8.81 -6.31 12.55
C LYS A 331 8.64 -7.77 12.98
N GLU A 332 8.98 -8.72 12.11
CA GLU A 332 8.96 -10.16 12.41
C GLU A 332 9.80 -10.48 13.66
N GLU A 333 11.03 -9.97 13.72
CA GLU A 333 11.94 -10.13 14.87
C GLU A 333 11.36 -9.49 16.15
N GLN A 334 10.80 -8.28 16.04
CA GLN A 334 10.15 -7.58 17.15
C GLN A 334 9.00 -8.42 17.73
N LEU A 335 8.10 -8.90 16.88
CA LEU A 335 6.95 -9.71 17.30
C LEU A 335 7.39 -11.01 17.97
N LYS A 336 8.40 -11.67 17.42
CA LYS A 336 8.98 -12.90 17.98
C LYS A 336 9.55 -12.67 19.37
N ILE A 337 10.31 -11.60 19.57
CA ILE A 337 10.93 -11.25 20.86
C ILE A 337 9.85 -10.83 21.87
N GLU A 338 8.91 -9.98 21.48
CA GLU A 338 7.78 -9.60 22.33
C GLU A 338 7.01 -10.84 22.82
N TYR A 339 6.80 -11.83 21.94
CA TYR A 339 6.16 -13.09 22.32
C TYR A 339 7.05 -13.98 23.21
N GLN A 340 8.33 -14.17 22.87
CA GLN A 340 9.24 -15.04 23.63
C GLN A 340 9.38 -14.62 25.11
N TYR A 341 9.38 -13.31 25.38
CA TYR A 341 9.44 -12.75 26.73
C TYR A 341 8.05 -12.42 27.32
N GLY A 342 6.97 -12.78 26.61
CA GLY A 342 5.60 -12.67 27.11
C GLY A 342 5.07 -11.25 27.28
N LEU A 343 5.53 -10.32 26.43
CA LEU A 343 4.95 -8.97 26.25
C LEU A 343 3.76 -8.98 25.27
N ARG A 344 3.58 -10.08 24.53
CA ARG A 344 2.50 -10.25 23.55
C ARG A 344 1.69 -11.51 23.85
N ALA A 345 0.36 -11.38 23.88
CA ALA A 345 -0.56 -12.46 24.21
C ALA A 345 -1.13 -13.19 22.97
N PHE A 346 -1.07 -12.52 21.82
CA PHE A 346 -1.63 -13.04 20.57
C PHE A 346 -0.64 -12.84 19.42
N VAL A 347 -0.43 -13.88 18.63
CA VAL A 347 0.59 -13.93 17.56
C VAL A 347 0.00 -13.88 16.15
N GLY A 348 -1.32 -13.68 16.04
CA GLY A 348 -2.01 -13.62 14.75
C GLY A 348 -2.11 -14.99 14.11
N ILE A 349 -1.61 -15.15 12.88
CA ILE A 349 -1.74 -16.42 12.14
C ILE A 349 -0.59 -17.39 12.33
N ASN A 350 0.51 -16.93 12.92
CA ASN A 350 1.70 -17.72 13.12
C ASN A 350 1.45 -18.82 14.18
N PRO A 351 2.01 -20.03 14.01
CA PRO A 351 1.91 -21.06 15.02
C PRO A 351 2.62 -20.63 16.31
N LEU A 352 2.06 -21.00 17.45
CA LEU A 352 2.67 -20.73 18.75
C LEU A 352 4.04 -21.41 18.82
N GLN A 353 5.03 -20.70 19.37
CA GLN A 353 6.38 -21.19 19.59
C GLN A 353 6.64 -21.35 21.10
N ALA A 354 7.67 -22.11 21.45
CA ALA A 354 8.17 -22.15 22.82
C ALA A 354 8.56 -20.75 23.29
N GLN A 355 8.23 -20.42 24.54
CA GLN A 355 8.63 -19.17 25.18
C GLN A 355 9.93 -19.37 25.96
N GLN A 356 10.51 -18.31 26.51
CA GLN A 356 11.73 -18.38 27.29
C GLN A 356 11.49 -17.97 28.75
N ASP A 357 12.15 -18.66 29.67
CA ASP A 357 12.22 -18.23 31.07
C ASP A 357 13.25 -17.11 31.27
N SER A 358 13.37 -16.62 32.50
CA SER A 358 14.35 -15.57 32.87
C SER A 358 15.80 -15.98 32.63
N ASN A 359 16.09 -17.27 32.47
CA ASN A 359 17.41 -17.83 32.23
C ASN A 359 17.65 -18.16 30.75
N GLY A 360 16.68 -17.90 29.87
CA GLY A 360 16.73 -18.19 28.44
C GLY A 360 16.48 -19.64 28.05
N SER A 361 15.99 -20.46 28.97
CA SER A 361 15.59 -21.84 28.69
C SER A 361 14.21 -21.88 28.05
N ALA A 362 14.03 -22.77 27.06
CA ALA A 362 12.75 -22.97 26.39
C ALA A 362 11.73 -23.56 27.36
N ILE A 363 10.57 -22.90 27.47
CA ILE A 363 9.41 -23.32 28.25
C ILE A 363 8.19 -23.46 27.34
N LEU A 364 7.17 -24.15 27.84
CA LEU A 364 5.89 -24.24 27.15
C LEU A 364 5.31 -22.83 26.96
N ALA A 365 4.61 -22.62 25.85
CA ALA A 365 3.90 -21.38 25.60
C ALA A 365 2.79 -21.18 26.65
N ARG A 366 2.70 -19.98 27.23
CA ARG A 366 1.66 -19.60 28.20
C ARG A 366 0.25 -19.84 27.67
N GLU A 367 0.04 -19.70 26.36
CA GLU A 367 -1.21 -20.01 25.67
C GLU A 367 -1.59 -21.49 25.78
N ILE A 368 -0.61 -22.40 25.73
CA ILE A 368 -0.85 -23.84 25.91
C ILE A 368 -1.28 -24.14 27.35
N GLU A 369 -0.67 -23.46 28.32
CA GLU A 369 -1.05 -23.57 29.74
C GLU A 369 -2.44 -22.96 30.01
N ALA A 370 -2.73 -21.79 29.42
CA ALA A 370 -3.99 -21.08 29.60
C ALA A 370 -5.18 -21.79 28.93
N SER A 371 -4.95 -22.47 27.80
CA SER A 371 -5.98 -23.06 26.94
C SER A 371 -6.37 -24.50 27.24
N GLY A 372 -5.93 -25.06 28.36
CA GLY A 372 -6.20 -26.47 28.70
C GLY A 372 -5.50 -27.48 27.77
N ARG A 373 -4.79 -26.99 26.75
CA ARG A 373 -3.94 -27.79 25.85
C ARG A 373 -2.77 -28.43 26.57
N LEU A 374 -2.42 -27.96 27.77
CA LEU A 374 -1.47 -28.65 28.64
C LEU A 374 -1.91 -30.10 28.94
N GLU A 375 -3.21 -30.36 29.09
CA GLU A 375 -3.70 -31.73 29.28
C GLU A 375 -3.47 -32.58 28.02
N ASP A 376 -3.68 -31.99 26.84
CA ASP A 376 -3.39 -32.65 25.55
C ASP A 376 -1.90 -32.97 25.41
N VAL A 377 -1.03 -32.01 25.74
CA VAL A 377 0.43 -32.21 25.75
C VAL A 377 0.81 -33.35 26.69
N ASN A 378 0.31 -33.35 27.93
CA ASN A 378 0.62 -34.39 28.91
C ASN A 378 0.17 -35.78 28.44
N LYS A 379 -1.01 -35.89 27.83
CA LYS A 379 -1.49 -37.16 27.25
C LYS A 379 -0.62 -37.63 26.09
N LEU A 380 -0.22 -36.73 25.20
CA LEU A 380 0.66 -37.05 24.07
C LEU A 380 2.05 -37.48 24.55
N VAL A 381 2.65 -36.77 25.51
CA VAL A 381 3.92 -37.16 26.16
C VAL A 381 3.80 -38.56 26.77
N ALA A 382 2.71 -38.85 27.49
CA ALA A 382 2.48 -40.18 28.05
C ALA A 382 2.39 -41.28 26.97
N ARG A 383 1.71 -41.02 25.85
CA ARG A 383 1.67 -41.94 24.70
C ARG A 383 3.07 -42.16 24.11
N ILE A 384 3.86 -41.11 23.92
CA ILE A 384 5.23 -41.20 23.36
C ILE A 384 6.15 -42.03 24.24
N LYS A 385 6.04 -41.88 25.57
CA LYS A 385 6.81 -42.67 26.56
C LYS A 385 6.36 -44.14 26.60
N SER A 386 5.13 -44.45 26.16
CA SER A 386 4.64 -45.82 26.08
C SER A 386 5.32 -46.62 24.96
N LYS A 387 5.56 -47.91 25.22
CA LYS A 387 6.04 -48.85 24.20
C LYS A 387 4.97 -49.19 23.16
N GLU A 388 3.70 -49.07 23.52
CA GLU A 388 2.56 -49.47 22.69
C GLU A 388 2.32 -48.51 21.52
N HIS A 389 2.56 -47.20 21.72
CA HIS A 389 2.21 -46.19 20.73
C HIS A 389 3.41 -45.83 19.87
N GLN A 390 3.62 -46.52 18.74
CA GLN A 390 4.70 -46.19 17.80
C GLN A 390 4.36 -45.01 16.87
N LEU A 391 3.09 -44.95 16.46
CA LEU A 391 2.53 -43.92 15.59
C LEU A 391 1.43 -43.17 16.35
N ILE A 392 1.49 -41.84 16.31
CA ILE A 392 0.44 -40.96 16.83
C ILE A 392 0.02 -40.03 15.69
N VAL A 393 -1.28 -39.97 15.42
CA VAL A 393 -1.84 -39.07 14.39
C VAL A 393 -2.72 -38.05 15.09
N ILE A 394 -2.21 -36.83 15.20
CA ILE A 394 -2.96 -35.67 15.67
C ILE A 394 -3.83 -35.18 14.52
N TYR A 395 -5.14 -35.12 14.71
CA TYR A 395 -6.05 -34.67 13.67
C TYR A 395 -7.11 -33.69 14.17
N GLY A 396 -7.62 -32.90 13.24
CA GLY A 396 -8.68 -31.92 13.48
C GLY A 396 -8.81 -30.96 12.30
N ALA A 397 -9.85 -30.13 12.33
CA ALA A 397 -10.12 -29.15 11.27
C ALA A 397 -8.96 -28.16 11.07
N SER A 398 -8.94 -27.46 9.93
CA SER A 398 -8.01 -26.35 9.69
C SER A 398 -8.18 -25.26 10.77
N GLY A 399 -7.08 -24.75 11.33
CA GLY A 399 -7.11 -23.67 12.34
C GLY A 399 -7.39 -24.06 13.79
N VAL A 400 -7.54 -25.35 14.12
CA VAL A 400 -7.76 -25.83 15.52
C VAL A 400 -6.52 -25.77 16.43
N GLY A 401 -5.37 -25.32 15.89
CA GLY A 401 -4.13 -25.15 16.66
C GLY A 401 -3.22 -26.39 16.74
N LYS A 402 -3.26 -27.30 15.75
CA LYS A 402 -2.38 -28.49 15.71
C LYS A 402 -0.89 -28.12 15.70
N SER A 403 -0.47 -27.26 14.76
CA SER A 403 0.91 -26.76 14.66
C SER A 403 1.34 -26.01 15.93
N SER A 404 0.43 -25.23 16.52
CA SER A 404 0.68 -24.52 17.78
C SER A 404 0.85 -25.48 18.97
N LEU A 405 0.06 -26.57 19.04
CA LEU A 405 0.21 -27.61 20.06
C LEU A 405 1.57 -28.32 19.92
N LEU A 406 2.00 -28.60 18.69
CA LEU A 406 3.29 -29.22 18.42
C LEU A 406 4.46 -28.31 18.83
N ASN A 407 4.51 -27.10 18.27
CA ASN A 407 5.65 -26.18 18.39
C ASN A 407 5.73 -25.48 19.75
N GLY A 408 4.59 -25.03 20.29
CA GLY A 408 4.51 -24.32 21.56
C GLY A 408 4.32 -25.21 22.79
N GLY A 409 3.94 -26.48 22.59
CA GLY A 409 3.59 -27.40 23.69
C GLY A 409 4.39 -28.69 23.69
N LEU A 410 4.18 -29.54 22.70
CA LEU A 410 4.71 -30.91 22.69
C LEU A 410 6.24 -30.95 22.56
N ILE A 411 6.81 -30.26 21.58
CA ILE A 411 8.27 -30.21 21.39
C ILE A 411 9.00 -29.71 22.64
N PRO A 412 8.66 -28.54 23.23
CA PRO A 412 9.33 -28.09 24.44
C PRO A 412 9.13 -29.05 25.63
N ALA A 413 7.95 -29.65 25.77
CA ALA A 413 7.73 -30.66 26.83
C ALA A 413 8.64 -31.89 26.65
N LEU A 414 8.77 -32.43 25.44
CA LEU A 414 9.64 -33.58 25.17
C LEU A 414 11.12 -33.27 25.42
N LEU A 415 11.58 -32.05 25.14
CA LEU A 415 12.96 -31.62 25.41
C LEU A 415 13.27 -31.50 26.91
N GLN A 416 12.26 -31.26 27.74
CA GLN A 416 12.38 -31.18 29.20
C GLN A 416 12.27 -32.55 29.89
N GLU A 417 11.65 -33.53 29.23
CA GLU A 417 11.44 -34.88 29.76
C GLU A 417 12.74 -35.69 29.84
N LYS A 418 12.83 -36.54 30.86
CA LYS A 418 13.87 -37.58 30.99
C LYS A 418 13.21 -38.94 31.16
N LEU A 419 13.72 -39.94 30.46
CA LEU A 419 13.30 -41.34 30.62
C LEU A 419 14.06 -42.00 31.78
N ASP A 420 13.52 -43.12 32.28
CA ASP A 420 13.96 -43.80 33.51
C ASP A 420 15.47 -44.19 33.52
N ASP A 421 16.10 -44.30 32.35
CA ASP A 421 17.51 -44.70 32.15
C ASP A 421 18.44 -43.53 31.72
N ASN A 422 18.11 -42.27 32.03
CA ASN A 422 18.83 -41.07 31.53
C ASN A 422 18.84 -40.95 29.99
N GLN A 423 17.96 -41.68 29.30
CA GLN A 423 17.78 -41.55 27.85
C GLN A 423 17.09 -40.23 27.53
N LEU A 424 17.56 -39.57 26.47
CA LEU A 424 16.97 -38.33 25.98
C LEU A 424 15.91 -38.62 24.93
N ILE A 425 14.85 -37.81 24.94
CA ILE A 425 13.89 -37.74 23.83
C ILE A 425 14.39 -36.67 22.86
N LEU A 426 14.55 -37.05 21.59
CA LEU A 426 15.01 -36.19 20.52
C LEU A 426 13.84 -35.94 19.54
N PRO A 427 13.05 -34.87 19.72
CA PRO A 427 12.06 -34.46 18.74
C PRO A 427 12.77 -33.94 17.49
N ILE A 428 12.35 -34.45 16.33
CA ILE A 428 12.86 -34.10 15.01
C ILE A 428 11.65 -33.58 14.21
N PRO A 429 11.35 -32.27 14.29
CA PRO A 429 10.33 -31.67 13.45
C PRO A 429 10.77 -31.75 11.99
N LEU A 430 9.84 -32.16 11.13
CA LEU A 430 10.01 -32.29 9.70
C LEU A 430 8.85 -31.57 9.02
N GLN A 431 9.16 -30.51 8.29
CA GLN A 431 8.21 -29.86 7.42
C GLN A 431 8.25 -30.54 6.05
N VAL A 432 7.13 -31.16 5.68
CA VAL A 432 6.99 -31.95 4.44
C VAL A 432 7.49 -31.16 3.22
N ASN A 433 7.10 -29.88 3.08
CA ASN A 433 7.37 -29.09 1.87
C ASN A 433 8.73 -28.34 1.85
N THR A 434 9.49 -28.29 2.95
CA THR A 434 10.73 -27.47 3.02
C THR A 434 11.98 -28.30 3.29
N ASP A 435 11.85 -29.37 4.08
CA ASP A 435 13.02 -30.08 4.61
C ASP A 435 13.51 -31.20 3.68
N TRP A 436 12.66 -31.85 2.88
CA TRP A 436 13.08 -33.01 2.07
C TRP A 436 12.16 -33.43 0.90
N ILE A 437 10.90 -32.96 0.81
CA ILE A 437 10.00 -33.27 -0.32
C ILE A 437 9.79 -31.99 -1.15
N ARG A 438 10.81 -31.66 -1.96
CA ARG A 438 10.80 -30.48 -2.86
C ARG A 438 10.37 -30.83 -4.28
N ASN A 439 10.67 -32.05 -4.70
CA ASN A 439 10.35 -32.59 -6.00
C ASN A 439 9.47 -33.83 -5.81
N PRO A 440 8.37 -33.99 -6.56
CA PRO A 440 7.57 -35.21 -6.54
C PRO A 440 8.33 -36.47 -6.99
N ASP A 441 9.54 -36.33 -7.54
CA ASP A 441 10.44 -37.44 -7.88
C ASP A 441 11.09 -38.04 -6.61
N PRO A 442 10.67 -39.26 -6.20
CA PRO A 442 11.18 -39.89 -4.99
C PRO A 442 12.67 -40.25 -5.05
N THR A 443 13.27 -40.30 -6.24
CA THR A 443 14.70 -40.62 -6.40
C THR A 443 15.61 -39.53 -5.83
N THR A 444 15.08 -38.32 -5.69
CA THR A 444 15.78 -37.18 -5.10
C THR A 444 15.77 -37.20 -3.57
N TRP A 445 14.93 -38.04 -2.96
CA TRP A 445 14.77 -38.10 -1.51
C TRP A 445 15.80 -39.06 -0.94
N ASN A 446 16.74 -38.56 -0.13
CA ASN A 446 17.81 -39.35 0.51
C ASN A 446 17.29 -40.27 1.65
N LEU A 447 16.12 -40.89 1.48
CA LEU A 447 15.41 -41.66 2.52
C LEU A 447 16.21 -42.86 3.01
N GLU A 448 16.90 -43.55 2.11
CA GLU A 448 17.72 -44.71 2.45
C GLU A 448 18.89 -44.32 3.36
N TYR A 449 19.59 -43.23 3.03
CA TYR A 449 20.67 -42.68 3.86
C TYR A 449 20.16 -42.25 5.25
N VAL A 450 19.00 -41.59 5.31
CA VAL A 450 18.37 -41.19 6.58
C VAL A 450 18.01 -42.42 7.40
N LEU A 451 17.39 -43.44 6.80
CA LEU A 451 17.03 -44.68 7.47
C LEU A 451 18.27 -45.40 8.00
N GLU A 452 19.33 -45.54 7.19
CA GLU A 452 20.60 -46.11 7.63
C GLU A 452 21.18 -45.35 8.83
N THR A 453 21.09 -44.02 8.80
CA THR A 453 21.58 -43.16 9.89
C THR A 453 20.76 -43.38 11.17
N LEU A 454 19.44 -43.53 11.05
CA LEU A 454 18.56 -43.86 12.18
C LEU A 454 18.86 -45.25 12.74
N VAL A 455 19.08 -46.25 11.87
CA VAL A 455 19.46 -47.63 12.25
C VAL A 455 20.81 -47.66 12.95
N LYS A 456 21.84 -47.00 12.40
CA LYS A 456 23.18 -46.89 13.04
C LYS A 456 23.09 -46.24 14.41
N ASN A 457 22.24 -45.21 14.57
CA ASN A 457 22.03 -44.51 15.83
C ASN A 457 20.98 -45.17 16.76
N ASN A 458 20.38 -46.29 16.38
CA ASN A 458 19.43 -47.05 17.22
C ASN A 458 20.13 -47.61 18.48
N GLN A 459 21.44 -47.92 18.38
CA GLN A 459 22.24 -48.45 19.48
C GLN A 459 22.53 -47.44 20.62
N LYS A 460 22.32 -46.13 20.39
CA LYS A 460 22.65 -45.06 21.36
C LYS A 460 21.59 -44.84 22.46
N ASN A 461 20.58 -45.72 22.56
CA ASN A 461 19.52 -45.69 23.57
C ASN A 461 18.63 -44.42 23.62
N ASN A 462 18.76 -43.44 22.72
CA ASN A 462 17.88 -42.26 22.69
C ASN A 462 16.63 -42.50 21.84
N LEU A 463 15.47 -42.06 22.35
CA LEU A 463 14.18 -42.09 21.67
C LEU A 463 14.11 -40.94 20.67
N LYS A 464 13.94 -41.25 19.38
CA LYS A 464 13.83 -40.27 18.29
C LYS A 464 12.37 -40.15 17.92
N VAL A 465 11.84 -38.94 17.93
CA VAL A 465 10.42 -38.68 17.62
C VAL A 465 10.36 -37.85 16.34
N LEU A 466 10.03 -38.49 15.22
CA LEU A 466 9.83 -37.79 13.94
C LEU A 466 8.46 -37.11 13.99
N ILE A 467 8.42 -35.79 13.84
CA ILE A 467 7.18 -35.00 13.91
C ILE A 467 6.93 -34.38 12.55
N LEU A 468 5.97 -34.91 11.81
CA LEU A 468 5.57 -34.38 10.51
C LEU A 468 4.32 -33.53 10.69
N ASP A 469 4.47 -32.21 10.60
CA ASP A 469 3.34 -31.28 10.63
C ASP A 469 2.77 -31.05 9.23
N GLN A 470 1.49 -30.72 9.16
CA GLN A 470 0.74 -30.50 7.91
C GLN A 470 0.96 -31.63 6.90
N PHE A 471 0.80 -32.89 7.34
CA PHE A 471 1.04 -34.05 6.50
C PHE A 471 0.15 -34.09 5.25
N GLU A 472 -0.97 -33.37 5.26
CA GLU A 472 -1.83 -33.18 4.08
C GLU A 472 -1.12 -32.56 2.87
N GLU A 473 -0.09 -31.75 3.09
CA GLU A 473 0.66 -31.09 2.00
C GLU A 473 1.38 -32.09 1.09
N LEU A 474 1.72 -33.27 1.60
CA LEU A 474 2.25 -34.37 0.81
C LEU A 474 1.32 -34.72 -0.37
N PHE A 475 0.01 -34.66 -0.17
CA PHE A 475 -0.97 -35.04 -1.18
C PHE A 475 -1.11 -33.99 -2.28
N THR A 476 -0.77 -32.74 -1.97
CA THR A 476 -0.68 -31.65 -2.95
C THR A 476 0.58 -31.80 -3.80
N VAL A 477 1.74 -32.02 -3.17
CA VAL A 477 3.03 -32.14 -3.87
C VAL A 477 3.15 -33.46 -4.64
N CYS A 478 2.68 -34.56 -4.05
CA CYS A 478 2.73 -35.90 -4.61
C CYS A 478 1.30 -36.43 -4.86
N PRO A 479 0.64 -36.03 -5.97
CA PRO A 479 -0.76 -36.37 -6.24
C PRO A 479 -0.97 -37.87 -6.52
N THR A 480 0.05 -38.60 -6.99
CA THR A 480 -0.08 -40.03 -7.33
C THR A 480 0.44 -40.95 -6.23
N ILE A 481 -0.15 -42.14 -6.12
CA ILE A 481 0.25 -43.17 -5.15
C ILE A 481 1.71 -43.58 -5.35
N THR A 482 2.15 -43.69 -6.62
CA THR A 482 3.53 -44.09 -6.96
C THR A 482 4.57 -43.12 -6.40
N GLN A 483 4.26 -41.82 -6.34
CA GLN A 483 5.14 -40.81 -5.75
C GLN A 483 5.16 -40.92 -4.21
N ARG A 484 4.05 -41.28 -3.58
CA ARG A 484 3.94 -41.39 -2.10
C ARG A 484 4.50 -42.69 -1.53
N LEU A 485 4.47 -43.78 -2.31
CA LEU A 485 4.83 -45.11 -1.84
C LEU A 485 6.23 -45.21 -1.19
N PRO A 486 7.29 -44.60 -1.74
CA PRO A 486 8.63 -44.65 -1.13
C PRO A 486 8.66 -44.03 0.27
N LEU A 487 7.95 -42.92 0.45
CA LEU A 487 7.80 -42.28 1.76
C LEU A 487 7.03 -43.17 2.75
N TYR A 488 5.91 -43.75 2.31
CA TYR A 488 5.14 -44.69 3.13
C TYR A 488 5.98 -45.88 3.60
N GLN A 489 6.81 -46.43 2.72
CA GLN A 489 7.73 -47.51 3.07
C GLN A 489 8.82 -47.05 4.04
N PHE A 490 9.40 -45.88 3.81
CA PHE A 490 10.37 -45.27 4.73
C PHE A 490 9.81 -45.09 6.13
N LEU A 491 8.63 -44.47 6.28
CA LEU A 491 8.00 -44.25 7.58
C LEU A 491 7.65 -45.57 8.28
N ARG A 492 7.16 -46.58 7.55
CA ARG A 492 6.94 -47.92 8.09
C ARG A 492 8.24 -48.56 8.61
N ASN A 493 9.32 -48.43 7.84
CA ASN A 493 10.62 -48.98 8.24
C ASN A 493 11.18 -48.25 9.46
N CYS A 494 10.98 -46.94 9.56
CA CYS A 494 11.29 -46.16 10.76
C CYS A 494 10.49 -46.65 11.98
N LEU A 495 9.18 -46.86 11.83
CA LEU A 495 8.31 -47.37 12.90
C LEU A 495 8.70 -48.78 13.37
N SER A 496 9.34 -49.57 12.51
CA SER A 496 9.86 -50.90 12.89
C SER A 496 11.05 -50.82 13.87
N LEU A 497 11.61 -49.64 14.10
CA LEU A 497 12.71 -49.41 15.05
C LEU A 497 12.14 -49.00 16.41
N ASN A 498 12.41 -49.78 17.46
CA ASN A 498 11.94 -49.49 18.83
C ASN A 498 12.41 -48.12 19.38
N SER A 499 13.53 -47.58 18.88
CA SER A 499 14.02 -46.24 19.27
C SER A 499 13.38 -45.08 18.51
N VAL A 500 12.44 -45.35 17.59
CA VAL A 500 11.84 -44.33 16.72
C VAL A 500 10.33 -44.34 16.91
N LYS A 501 9.77 -43.14 17.03
CA LYS A 501 8.32 -42.87 17.06
C LYS A 501 8.00 -41.87 15.96
N VAL A 502 6.78 -41.94 15.43
CA VAL A 502 6.31 -40.98 14.42
C VAL A 502 5.05 -40.29 14.91
N ILE A 503 5.01 -38.98 14.76
CA ILE A 503 3.85 -38.14 15.00
C ILE A 503 3.48 -37.48 13.68
N LEU A 504 2.24 -37.65 13.24
CA LEU A 504 1.67 -36.95 12.10
C LEU A 504 0.64 -35.95 12.59
N SER A 505 0.68 -34.72 12.10
CA SER A 505 -0.43 -33.78 12.22
C SER A 505 -1.11 -33.68 10.86
N ILE A 506 -2.42 -33.92 10.81
CA ILE A 506 -3.19 -33.99 9.57
C ILE A 506 -4.58 -33.35 9.72
N GLN A 507 -5.11 -32.78 8.65
CA GLN A 507 -6.52 -32.38 8.60
C GLN A 507 -7.48 -33.57 8.54
N THR A 508 -8.68 -33.41 9.14
CA THR A 508 -9.71 -34.45 9.20
C THR A 508 -10.08 -35.00 7.80
N ASP A 509 -10.19 -34.12 6.81
CA ASP A 509 -10.63 -34.49 5.46
C ASP A 509 -9.61 -35.37 4.72
N TYR A 510 -8.35 -35.40 5.21
CA TYR A 510 -7.26 -36.17 4.63
C TYR A 510 -6.99 -37.50 5.37
N LEU A 511 -7.75 -37.83 6.43
CA LEU A 511 -7.56 -39.08 7.18
C LEU A 511 -7.69 -40.33 6.30
N HIS A 512 -8.46 -40.27 5.22
CA HIS A 512 -8.65 -41.40 4.30
C HIS A 512 -7.34 -41.84 3.62
N TYR A 513 -6.33 -40.96 3.50
CA TYR A 513 -5.01 -41.32 3.00
C TYR A 513 -4.23 -42.24 3.95
N LEU A 514 -4.57 -42.30 5.24
CA LEU A 514 -3.95 -43.26 6.17
C LEU A 514 -4.38 -44.70 5.84
N LEU A 515 -5.60 -44.90 5.33
CA LEU A 515 -6.05 -46.21 4.83
C LEU A 515 -5.35 -46.58 3.51
N GLU A 516 -4.93 -45.61 2.72
CA GLU A 516 -4.05 -45.85 1.58
C GLU A 516 -2.68 -46.34 2.07
N TRP A 517 -2.06 -45.65 3.03
CA TRP A 517 -0.78 -46.05 3.60
C TRP A 517 -0.83 -47.47 4.18
N GLU A 518 -1.89 -47.81 4.92
CA GLU A 518 -2.10 -49.16 5.44
C GLU A 518 -2.13 -50.20 4.31
N ARG A 519 -3.03 -50.03 3.33
CA ARG A 519 -3.19 -51.01 2.23
C ARG A 519 -1.91 -51.21 1.42
N GLN A 520 -1.08 -50.19 1.26
CA GLN A 520 0.13 -50.25 0.46
C GLN A 520 1.33 -50.86 1.20
N THR A 521 1.34 -50.79 2.53
CA THR A 521 2.54 -51.15 3.30
C THR A 521 2.31 -52.19 4.40
N ASN A 522 1.06 -52.54 4.71
CA ASN A 522 0.70 -53.39 5.85
C ASN A 522 1.31 -52.82 7.14
N LEU A 523 0.91 -51.60 7.48
CA LEU A 523 1.45 -50.78 8.56
C LEU A 523 0.96 -51.28 9.93
N GLU A 524 -0.28 -51.77 10.01
CA GLU A 524 -0.88 -52.36 11.22
C GLU A 524 -0.03 -53.51 11.79
N ALA A 525 0.63 -54.28 10.92
CA ALA A 525 1.58 -55.32 11.33
C ALA A 525 2.82 -54.79 12.08
N VAL A 526 3.14 -53.50 11.95
CA VAL A 526 4.26 -52.84 12.64
C VAL A 526 3.76 -52.11 13.89
N ILE A 527 2.68 -51.34 13.77
CA ILE A 527 2.17 -50.50 14.86
C ILE A 527 1.27 -51.24 15.86
N ASN A 528 0.84 -52.47 15.56
CA ASN A 528 0.00 -53.35 16.40
C ASN A 528 -1.40 -52.80 16.76
N HIS A 529 -1.88 -51.80 16.04
CA HIS A 529 -3.20 -51.18 16.23
C HIS A 529 -3.82 -50.87 14.88
N GLU A 530 -5.15 -50.88 14.78
CA GLU A 530 -5.84 -50.38 13.59
C GLU A 530 -5.50 -48.91 13.35
N ILE A 531 -5.21 -48.53 12.11
CA ILE A 531 -4.66 -47.20 11.76
C ILE A 531 -5.59 -46.03 12.14
N LEU A 532 -6.91 -46.27 12.16
CA LEU A 532 -7.93 -45.27 12.56
C LEU A 532 -8.47 -45.48 13.99
N SER A 533 -7.84 -46.34 14.79
CA SER A 533 -8.23 -46.55 16.19
C SER A 533 -7.92 -45.35 17.07
N LYS A 534 -8.53 -45.31 18.27
CA LYS A 534 -8.23 -44.27 19.29
C LYS A 534 -6.82 -44.36 19.88
N GLU A 535 -6.13 -45.49 19.68
CA GLU A 535 -4.74 -45.66 20.09
C GLU A 535 -3.82 -44.88 19.15
N THR A 536 -4.08 -44.92 17.85
CA THR A 536 -3.32 -44.17 16.85
C THR A 536 -3.78 -42.72 16.72
N LEU A 537 -5.09 -42.48 16.66
CA LEU A 537 -5.63 -41.13 16.45
C LEU A 537 -5.73 -40.33 17.75
N TYR A 538 -5.41 -39.04 17.69
CA TYR A 538 -5.60 -38.05 18.74
C TYR A 538 -6.33 -36.82 18.20
N TYR A 539 -7.56 -36.59 18.66
CA TYR A 539 -8.41 -35.51 18.14
C TYR A 539 -8.18 -34.18 18.86
N ILE A 540 -8.08 -33.09 18.08
CA ILE A 540 -8.01 -31.71 18.56
C ILE A 540 -9.23 -30.93 18.05
N ASN A 541 -9.96 -30.30 18.98
CA ASN A 541 -11.22 -29.58 18.73
C ASN A 541 -11.10 -28.05 18.88
N ASN A 542 -12.14 -27.31 18.49
CA ASN A 542 -12.26 -25.88 18.82
C ASN A 542 -12.50 -25.65 20.32
N PHE A 543 -12.29 -24.42 20.79
CA PHE A 543 -12.57 -24.05 22.18
C PHE A 543 -14.06 -23.78 22.38
N SER A 544 -14.60 -24.07 23.56
CA SER A 544 -15.94 -23.61 23.94
C SER A 544 -15.92 -22.12 24.27
N ALA A 545 -17.07 -21.44 24.19
CA ALA A 545 -17.16 -20.02 24.54
C ALA A 545 -16.68 -19.74 25.98
N ASN A 546 -17.17 -20.50 26.97
CA ASN A 546 -16.77 -20.33 28.37
C ASN A 546 -15.25 -20.49 28.56
N HIS A 547 -14.67 -21.54 27.97
CA HIS A 547 -13.24 -21.78 28.05
C HIS A 547 -12.43 -20.68 27.36
N THR A 548 -12.93 -20.15 26.24
CA THR A 548 -12.30 -19.02 25.54
C THR A 548 -12.22 -17.76 26.42
N GLN A 549 -13.27 -17.47 27.20
CA GLN A 549 -13.22 -16.34 28.14
C GLN A 549 -12.12 -16.52 29.19
N GLU A 550 -11.95 -17.73 29.74
CA GLU A 550 -10.89 -18.04 30.69
C GLU A 550 -9.50 -17.91 30.06
N ILE A 551 -9.34 -18.35 28.82
CA ILE A 551 -8.09 -18.20 28.05
C ILE A 551 -7.72 -16.74 27.93
N ILE A 552 -8.65 -15.90 27.44
CA ILE A 552 -8.39 -14.48 27.23
C ILE A 552 -8.03 -13.82 28.56
N LYS A 553 -8.80 -14.07 29.63
CA LYS A 553 -8.52 -13.51 30.96
C LYS A 553 -7.10 -13.85 31.43
N LYS A 554 -6.74 -15.14 31.45
CA LYS A 554 -5.39 -15.59 31.85
C LYS A 554 -4.30 -14.94 31.02
N LEU A 555 -4.45 -14.93 29.69
CA LEU A 555 -3.44 -14.34 28.80
C LEU A 555 -3.29 -12.84 29.07
N THR A 556 -4.41 -12.12 29.18
CA THR A 556 -4.39 -10.67 29.43
C THR A 556 -3.81 -10.31 30.80
N GLU A 557 -4.07 -11.11 31.84
CA GLU A 557 -3.48 -10.93 33.17
C GLU A 557 -1.96 -11.11 33.14
N ILE A 558 -1.49 -12.17 32.48
CA ILE A 558 -0.06 -12.48 32.40
C ILE A 558 0.71 -11.40 31.63
N THR A 559 0.14 -10.88 30.53
CA THR A 559 0.77 -9.84 29.72
C THR A 559 0.43 -8.42 30.16
N GLN A 560 -0.25 -8.26 31.31
CA GLN A 560 -0.69 -6.96 31.87
C GLN A 560 -1.54 -6.12 30.89
N LEU A 561 -2.31 -6.79 30.03
CA LEU A 561 -3.30 -6.16 29.17
C LEU A 561 -4.57 -5.90 30.00
N ASN A 562 -4.88 -4.63 30.24
CA ASN A 562 -6.03 -4.22 31.05
C ASN A 562 -7.35 -4.26 30.22
N TRP A 563 -7.72 -5.43 29.70
CA TRP A 563 -8.98 -5.59 28.96
C TRP A 563 -10.18 -5.66 29.91
N GLU A 564 -11.22 -4.86 29.64
CA GLU A 564 -12.46 -4.90 30.42
C GLU A 564 -13.18 -6.25 30.28
N SER A 565 -13.79 -6.73 31.36
CA SER A 565 -14.53 -8.01 31.34
C SER A 565 -15.67 -8.00 30.31
N ASP A 566 -16.38 -6.88 30.18
CA ASP A 566 -17.47 -6.72 29.21
C ASP A 566 -16.98 -6.79 27.75
N LEU A 567 -15.73 -6.34 27.49
CA LEU A 567 -15.10 -6.49 26.18
C LEU A 567 -14.84 -7.97 25.88
N ILE A 568 -14.25 -8.70 26.84
CA ILE A 568 -13.94 -10.13 26.68
C ILE A 568 -15.22 -10.91 26.41
N GLU A 569 -16.27 -10.68 27.19
CA GLU A 569 -17.56 -11.35 27.01
C GLU A 569 -18.14 -11.08 25.62
N ARG A 570 -18.12 -9.82 25.18
CA ARG A 570 -18.63 -9.44 23.87
C ARG A 570 -17.82 -10.05 22.72
N VAL A 571 -16.49 -10.01 22.78
CA VAL A 571 -15.61 -10.58 21.76
C VAL A 571 -15.82 -12.09 21.63
N VAL A 572 -15.92 -12.80 22.76
CA VAL A 572 -16.18 -14.25 22.73
C VAL A 572 -17.56 -14.58 22.19
N LYS A 573 -18.58 -13.79 22.55
CA LYS A 573 -19.92 -13.94 21.99
C LYS A 573 -19.92 -13.77 20.47
N ASP A 574 -19.22 -12.77 19.97
CA ASP A 574 -19.13 -12.49 18.53
C ASP A 574 -18.31 -13.59 17.81
N LEU A 575 -17.22 -14.09 18.41
CA LEU A 575 -16.41 -15.21 17.89
C LEU A 575 -17.16 -16.55 17.83
N SER A 576 -18.10 -16.78 18.74
CA SER A 576 -18.82 -18.06 18.87
C SER A 576 -20.21 -18.04 18.24
N ALA A 577 -20.57 -16.98 17.52
CA ALA A 577 -21.93 -16.74 17.04
C ALA A 577 -22.50 -17.83 16.10
N THR A 578 -21.64 -18.50 15.33
CA THR A 578 -22.06 -19.50 14.32
C THR A 578 -22.17 -20.92 14.89
N GLU A 579 -21.14 -21.39 15.59
CA GLU A 579 -20.99 -22.80 15.99
C GLU A 579 -20.97 -23.00 17.52
N ASN A 580 -21.17 -21.94 18.33
CA ASN A 580 -20.99 -21.93 19.79
C ASN A 580 -19.60 -22.41 20.26
N THR A 581 -18.64 -22.44 19.33
CA THR A 581 -17.23 -22.75 19.56
C THR A 581 -16.38 -21.67 18.90
N VAL A 582 -15.15 -21.51 19.38
CA VAL A 582 -14.21 -20.51 18.88
C VAL A 582 -13.03 -21.22 18.25
N ARG A 583 -12.73 -20.86 17.00
CA ARG A 583 -11.55 -21.35 16.29
C ARG A 583 -10.29 -20.67 16.85
N PRO A 584 -9.27 -21.42 17.30
CA PRO A 584 -8.05 -20.85 17.87
C PRO A 584 -7.34 -19.84 16.97
N ILE A 585 -7.25 -20.11 15.66
CA ILE A 585 -6.64 -19.17 14.71
C ILE A 585 -7.39 -17.84 14.62
N GLU A 586 -8.71 -17.88 14.70
CA GLU A 586 -9.56 -16.69 14.64
C GLU A 586 -9.42 -15.87 15.92
N LEU A 587 -9.37 -16.53 17.08
CA LEU A 587 -9.05 -15.90 18.36
C LEU A 587 -7.70 -15.19 18.31
N GLN A 588 -6.67 -15.83 17.76
CA GLN A 588 -5.33 -15.27 17.65
C GLN A 588 -5.30 -14.05 16.71
N VAL A 589 -5.97 -14.10 15.56
CA VAL A 589 -6.06 -12.97 14.62
C VAL A 589 -6.81 -11.78 15.24
N VAL A 590 -8.00 -12.02 15.82
CA VAL A 590 -8.81 -10.97 16.45
C VAL A 590 -8.10 -10.40 17.67
N GLY A 591 -7.53 -11.25 18.53
CA GLY A 591 -6.79 -10.83 19.72
C GLY A 591 -5.55 -10.00 19.36
N ASN A 592 -4.81 -10.41 18.33
CA ASN A 592 -3.66 -9.67 17.80
C ASN A 592 -4.07 -8.27 17.32
N GLN A 593 -5.19 -8.15 16.61
CA GLN A 593 -5.67 -6.85 16.13
C GLN A 593 -6.17 -5.95 17.26
N LEU A 594 -6.89 -6.50 18.24
CA LEU A 594 -7.31 -5.77 19.44
C LEU A 594 -6.11 -5.21 20.22
N GLN A 595 -5.05 -6.02 20.38
CA GLN A 595 -3.81 -5.59 21.03
C GLN A 595 -3.08 -4.53 20.20
N THR A 596 -3.00 -4.70 18.88
CA THR A 596 -2.30 -3.76 17.97
C THR A 596 -2.98 -2.39 17.89
N GLU A 597 -4.32 -2.33 17.95
CA GLU A 597 -5.09 -1.08 17.94
C GLU A 597 -5.41 -0.51 19.33
N GLU A 598 -4.89 -1.13 20.39
CA GLU A 598 -5.13 -0.73 21.78
C GLU A 598 -6.64 -0.60 22.12
N ILE A 599 -7.43 -1.57 21.65
CA ILE A 599 -8.86 -1.66 21.92
C ILE A 599 -9.05 -2.40 23.24
N LEU A 600 -9.03 -1.64 24.35
CA LEU A 600 -9.05 -2.18 25.71
C LEU A 600 -10.46 -2.23 26.34
N ASN A 601 -11.45 -1.57 25.74
CA ASN A 601 -12.79 -1.43 26.29
C ASN A 601 -13.90 -1.63 25.25
N ILE A 602 -15.11 -1.91 25.74
CA ILE A 602 -16.27 -2.20 24.89
C ILE A 602 -16.68 -1.00 24.03
N LYS A 603 -16.48 0.23 24.52
CA LYS A 603 -16.80 1.46 23.77
C LYS A 603 -15.96 1.58 22.50
N LYS A 604 -14.65 1.34 22.58
CA LYS A 604 -13.76 1.33 21.40
C LYS A 604 -14.14 0.20 20.44
N TYR A 605 -14.48 -0.98 20.95
CA TYR A 605 -14.92 -2.11 20.13
C TYR A 605 -16.20 -1.81 19.36
N GLN A 606 -17.21 -1.21 20.01
CA GLN A 606 -18.48 -0.83 19.36
C GLN A 606 -18.31 0.27 18.30
N LYS A 607 -17.29 1.13 18.41
CA LYS A 607 -16.99 2.13 17.37
C LYS A 607 -16.55 1.52 16.04
N LEU A 608 -16.23 0.23 16.00
CA LEU A 608 -15.90 -0.46 14.75
C LEU A 608 -17.12 -0.60 13.84
N GLY A 609 -18.35 -0.52 14.37
CA GLY A 609 -19.60 -0.58 13.61
C GLY A 609 -20.42 -1.83 13.94
N ASP A 610 -21.33 -2.20 13.04
CA ASP A 610 -22.31 -3.28 13.26
C ASP A 610 -21.68 -4.69 13.26
N ASN A 611 -20.56 -4.86 12.55
CA ASN A 611 -19.79 -6.12 12.54
C ASN A 611 -18.31 -5.88 12.92
N PRO A 612 -18.01 -5.63 14.21
CA PRO A 612 -16.65 -5.33 14.68
C PRO A 612 -15.63 -6.40 14.34
N LEU A 613 -16.04 -7.67 14.42
CA LEU A 613 -15.18 -8.82 14.21
C LEU A 613 -14.69 -8.94 12.77
N GLN A 614 -15.59 -8.76 11.79
CA GLN A 614 -15.21 -8.73 10.38
C GLN A 614 -14.28 -7.56 10.09
N LYS A 615 -14.53 -6.40 10.70
CA LYS A 615 -13.66 -5.22 10.55
C LYS A 615 -12.25 -5.45 11.11
N LEU A 616 -12.12 -6.14 12.25
CA LEU A 616 -10.81 -6.49 12.80
C LEU A 616 -10.05 -7.46 11.89
N LYS A 617 -10.74 -8.44 11.30
CA LYS A 617 -10.14 -9.36 10.33
C LYS A 617 -9.68 -8.65 9.05
N GLN A 618 -10.48 -7.71 8.54
CA GLN A 618 -10.09 -6.90 7.38
C GLN A 618 -8.86 -6.04 7.71
N LYS A 619 -8.88 -5.34 8.85
CA LYS A 619 -7.75 -4.50 9.26
C LYS A 619 -6.46 -5.30 9.51
N PHE A 620 -6.56 -6.56 9.91
CA PHE A 620 -5.41 -7.46 10.01
C PHE A 620 -4.73 -7.63 8.65
N LEU A 621 -5.50 -7.88 7.59
CA LEU A 621 -4.98 -7.92 6.21
C LEU A 621 -4.49 -6.55 5.73
N ASP A 622 -5.27 -5.49 5.96
CA ASP A 622 -4.90 -4.13 5.54
C ASP A 622 -3.56 -3.68 6.14
N THR A 623 -3.27 -4.10 7.39
CA THR A 623 -2.00 -3.81 8.04
C THR A 623 -0.84 -4.48 7.31
N ALA A 624 -0.99 -5.74 6.90
CA ALA A 624 0.05 -6.44 6.14
C ALA A 624 0.21 -5.89 4.72
N ILE A 625 -0.88 -5.47 4.08
CA ILE A 625 -0.87 -4.83 2.76
C ILE A 625 -0.14 -3.49 2.83
N LYS A 626 -0.41 -2.66 3.85
CA LYS A 626 0.29 -1.39 4.08
C LYS A 626 1.77 -1.55 4.34
N ASP A 627 2.16 -2.63 5.01
CA ASP A 627 3.56 -2.94 5.26
C ASP A 627 4.36 -3.20 3.96
N CYS A 628 3.68 -3.49 2.83
CA CYS A 628 4.30 -3.59 1.51
C CYS A 628 4.64 -2.21 0.91
N GLY A 629 4.15 -1.11 1.50
CA GLY A 629 4.31 0.24 1.01
C GLY A 629 3.14 0.73 0.15
N PHE A 630 2.90 2.03 0.19
CA PHE A 630 1.74 2.67 -0.46
C PHE A 630 1.65 2.36 -1.97
N LEU A 631 2.78 2.37 -2.69
CA LEU A 631 2.84 2.08 -4.13
C LEU A 631 2.61 0.60 -4.49
N ASN A 632 2.64 -0.27 -3.48
CA ASN A 632 2.53 -1.72 -3.62
C ASN A 632 1.21 -2.28 -3.07
N GLU A 633 0.36 -1.48 -2.42
CA GLU A 633 -0.88 -1.98 -1.78
C GLU A 633 -1.80 -2.70 -2.78
N ARG A 634 -1.99 -2.12 -3.99
CA ARG A 634 -2.76 -2.76 -5.06
C ARG A 634 -2.12 -4.09 -5.47
N THR A 635 -0.81 -4.11 -5.71
CA THR A 635 -0.07 -5.33 -6.08
C THR A 635 -0.16 -6.40 -4.99
N ALA A 636 0.00 -6.04 -3.72
CA ALA A 636 -0.11 -6.95 -2.58
C ALA A 636 -1.50 -7.57 -2.45
N THR A 637 -2.55 -6.76 -2.60
CA THR A 637 -3.95 -7.24 -2.59
C THR A 637 -4.19 -8.27 -3.69
N LEU A 638 -3.70 -8.00 -4.90
CA LEU A 638 -3.85 -8.89 -6.06
C LEU A 638 -3.02 -10.16 -5.92
N VAL A 639 -1.78 -10.07 -5.43
CA VAL A 639 -0.94 -11.24 -5.15
C VAL A 639 -1.64 -12.16 -4.13
N LEU A 640 -2.14 -11.60 -3.03
CA LEU A 640 -2.90 -12.38 -2.04
C LEU A 640 -4.12 -13.05 -2.66
N TYR A 641 -4.87 -12.33 -3.49
CA TYR A 641 -6.03 -12.90 -4.19
C TYR A 641 -5.64 -14.04 -5.14
N LEU A 642 -4.59 -13.87 -5.94
CA LEU A 642 -4.11 -14.89 -6.89
C LEU A 642 -3.56 -16.15 -6.19
N LEU A 643 -3.16 -16.03 -4.93
CA LEU A 643 -2.82 -17.17 -4.07
C LEU A 643 -4.06 -17.82 -3.42
N THR A 644 -5.26 -17.48 -3.89
CA THR A 644 -6.53 -18.17 -3.59
C THR A 644 -7.18 -18.71 -4.87
N ASN A 645 -8.17 -19.59 -4.75
CA ASN A 645 -9.10 -19.90 -5.85
C ASN A 645 -10.56 -19.96 -5.39
N GLU A 646 -11.49 -19.99 -6.36
CA GLU A 646 -12.94 -20.03 -6.12
C GLU A 646 -13.39 -21.30 -5.39
N ASN A 647 -12.61 -22.38 -5.51
CA ASN A 647 -12.86 -23.66 -4.85
C ASN A 647 -12.39 -23.69 -3.39
N GLY A 648 -11.87 -22.59 -2.85
CA GLY A 648 -11.41 -22.52 -1.46
C GLY A 648 -10.07 -23.21 -1.20
N THR A 649 -9.20 -23.30 -2.20
CA THR A 649 -7.84 -23.88 -2.09
C THR A 649 -6.75 -22.81 -2.21
N ARG A 650 -5.53 -23.20 -1.81
CA ARG A 650 -4.32 -22.35 -1.83
C ARG A 650 -3.38 -22.79 -2.96
N PRO A 651 -3.49 -22.26 -4.18
CA PRO A 651 -2.61 -22.63 -5.29
C PRO A 651 -1.14 -22.28 -5.01
N LEU A 652 -0.24 -23.07 -5.59
CA LEU A 652 1.20 -22.80 -5.67
C LEU A 652 1.46 -21.92 -6.90
N LYS A 653 2.24 -20.85 -6.74
CA LYS A 653 2.63 -19.94 -7.84
C LYS A 653 4.07 -19.46 -7.69
N THR A 654 4.77 -19.25 -8.81
CA THR A 654 6.09 -18.58 -8.80
C THR A 654 5.94 -17.06 -8.91
N SER A 655 7.01 -16.32 -8.58
CA SER A 655 7.00 -14.86 -8.75
C SER A 655 6.91 -14.44 -10.23
N VAL A 656 7.47 -15.25 -11.14
CA VAL A 656 7.35 -15.06 -12.60
C VAL A 656 5.91 -15.24 -13.07
N GLU A 657 5.22 -16.28 -12.60
CA GLU A 657 3.81 -16.48 -12.90
C GLU A 657 2.97 -15.30 -12.43
N LEU A 658 3.14 -14.88 -11.17
CA LEU A 658 2.43 -13.74 -10.59
C LEU A 658 2.72 -12.43 -11.36
N GLY A 659 3.98 -12.18 -11.72
CA GLY A 659 4.37 -11.02 -12.53
C GLY A 659 3.72 -11.02 -13.91
N SER A 660 3.62 -12.19 -14.55
CA SER A 660 2.95 -12.33 -15.85
C SER A 660 1.44 -12.05 -15.78
N TYR A 661 0.75 -12.51 -14.73
CA TYR A 661 -0.67 -12.24 -14.51
C TYR A 661 -0.93 -10.75 -14.26
N LEU A 662 -0.06 -10.10 -13.49
CA LEU A 662 -0.22 -8.70 -13.08
C LEU A 662 0.42 -7.69 -14.03
N SER A 663 1.01 -8.14 -15.15
CA SER A 663 1.77 -7.29 -16.08
C SER A 663 2.78 -6.38 -15.37
N THR A 664 3.42 -6.91 -14.33
CA THR A 664 4.28 -6.18 -13.40
C THR A 664 5.67 -6.81 -13.37
N GLN A 665 6.71 -6.00 -13.14
CA GLN A 665 8.09 -6.49 -13.01
C GLN A 665 8.23 -7.47 -11.85
N THR A 666 8.99 -8.55 -12.06
CA THR A 666 9.23 -9.59 -11.06
C THR A 666 9.82 -9.02 -9.78
N SER A 667 10.74 -8.04 -9.86
CA SER A 667 11.34 -7.37 -8.70
C SER A 667 10.31 -6.73 -7.76
N LYS A 668 9.22 -6.16 -8.30
CA LYS A 668 8.14 -5.59 -7.49
C LYS A 668 7.30 -6.68 -6.83
N ILE A 669 7.11 -7.81 -7.51
CA ILE A 669 6.42 -8.98 -6.96
C ILE A 669 7.26 -9.63 -5.86
N ASP A 670 8.56 -9.79 -6.07
CA ASP A 670 9.49 -10.37 -5.09
C ASP A 670 9.48 -9.55 -3.80
N LEU A 671 9.58 -8.21 -3.89
CA LEU A 671 9.47 -7.31 -2.73
C LEU A 671 8.17 -7.54 -1.94
N VAL A 672 7.03 -7.60 -2.64
CA VAL A 672 5.72 -7.86 -2.01
C VAL A 672 5.69 -9.22 -1.35
N LEU A 673 6.17 -10.26 -2.04
CA LEU A 673 6.20 -11.63 -1.52
C LEU A 673 7.09 -11.73 -0.29
N ASP A 674 8.26 -11.11 -0.28
CA ASP A 674 9.18 -11.15 0.86
C ASP A 674 8.57 -10.48 2.10
N VAL A 675 7.85 -9.35 1.93
CA VAL A 675 7.09 -8.73 3.00
C VAL A 675 5.98 -9.65 3.51
N LEU A 676 5.18 -10.23 2.61
CA LEU A 676 4.07 -11.12 2.99
C LEU A 676 4.55 -12.41 3.67
N VAL A 677 5.74 -12.91 3.28
CA VAL A 677 6.41 -14.04 3.93
C VAL A 677 6.88 -13.66 5.33
N ALA A 678 7.52 -12.50 5.50
CA ALA A 678 7.94 -12.02 6.83
C ALA A 678 6.75 -11.78 7.78
N GLN A 679 5.55 -11.48 7.25
CA GLN A 679 4.31 -11.34 8.03
C GLN A 679 3.63 -12.70 8.34
N GLY A 680 4.10 -13.79 7.74
CA GLY A 680 3.52 -15.13 7.91
C GLY A 680 2.20 -15.37 7.17
N LEU A 681 1.84 -14.51 6.21
CA LEU A 681 0.65 -14.69 5.37
C LEU A 681 0.92 -15.64 4.19
N VAL A 682 2.16 -15.64 3.70
CA VAL A 682 2.62 -16.44 2.57
C VAL A 682 3.77 -17.34 3.01
N LEU A 683 3.79 -18.57 2.52
CA LEU A 683 4.88 -19.51 2.68
C LEU A 683 5.78 -19.44 1.45
N LEU A 684 7.07 -19.28 1.69
CA LEU A 684 8.12 -19.49 0.69
C LEU A 684 8.47 -20.98 0.67
N LEU A 685 8.34 -21.59 -0.50
CA LEU A 685 8.65 -23.00 -0.77
C LEU A 685 9.78 -23.06 -1.80
N PRO A 686 11.05 -23.16 -1.35
CA PRO A 686 12.19 -23.14 -2.25
C PRO A 686 12.19 -24.35 -3.19
N ASP A 687 12.31 -24.10 -4.50
CA ASP A 687 12.47 -25.14 -5.54
C ASP A 687 13.86 -25.04 -6.19
N LEU A 688 14.25 -26.06 -6.96
CA LEU A 688 15.53 -26.13 -7.67
C LEU A 688 15.64 -25.10 -8.81
N LEU A 689 14.52 -24.72 -9.42
CA LEU A 689 14.47 -23.77 -10.54
C LEU A 689 14.01 -22.39 -10.09
N GLU A 690 12.81 -22.29 -9.51
CA GLU A 690 12.19 -21.04 -9.06
C GLU A 690 11.43 -21.26 -7.76
N ASN A 691 11.49 -20.29 -6.84
CA ASN A 691 10.75 -20.35 -5.60
C ASN A 691 9.23 -20.37 -5.85
N ASN A 692 8.53 -21.26 -5.14
CA ASN A 692 7.07 -21.31 -5.11
C ASN A 692 6.54 -20.59 -3.87
N TYR A 693 5.35 -20.01 -4.01
CA TYR A 693 4.67 -19.27 -2.97
C TYR A 693 3.23 -19.78 -2.82
N GLN A 694 2.75 -19.85 -1.57
CA GLN A 694 1.42 -20.31 -1.22
C GLN A 694 0.89 -19.53 -0.01
N LEU A 695 -0.42 -19.35 0.14
CA LEU A 695 -0.97 -18.84 1.40
C LEU A 695 -0.63 -19.76 2.57
N ALA A 696 -0.37 -19.19 3.74
CA ALA A 696 0.00 -19.95 4.93
C ALA A 696 -1.15 -20.79 5.51
N HIS A 697 -2.41 -20.33 5.35
CA HIS A 697 -3.54 -21.02 5.97
C HIS A 697 -4.87 -20.79 5.23
N ASP A 698 -5.72 -21.82 5.15
CA ASP A 698 -7.02 -21.77 4.44
C ASP A 698 -7.97 -20.72 5.01
N TYR A 699 -7.83 -20.43 6.31
CA TYR A 699 -8.56 -19.37 7.02
C TYR A 699 -8.43 -17.99 6.33
N LEU A 700 -7.32 -17.71 5.64
CA LEU A 700 -7.12 -16.44 4.94
C LEU A 700 -7.97 -16.32 3.67
N ILE A 701 -8.33 -17.43 3.03
CA ILE A 701 -9.03 -17.43 1.74
C ILE A 701 -10.33 -16.62 1.78
N PRO A 702 -11.29 -16.91 2.69
CA PRO A 702 -12.52 -16.12 2.75
C PRO A 702 -12.24 -14.65 3.09
N LEU A 703 -11.24 -14.36 3.92
CA LEU A 703 -10.89 -12.97 4.27
C LEU A 703 -10.36 -12.17 3.09
N ILE A 704 -9.50 -12.79 2.27
CA ILE A 704 -8.92 -12.18 1.07
C ILE A 704 -10.00 -12.02 -0.01
N ARG A 705 -10.89 -13.01 -0.17
CA ARG A 705 -11.97 -12.95 -1.17
C ARG A 705 -13.09 -11.98 -0.81
N GLU A 706 -13.35 -11.77 0.48
CA GLU A 706 -14.29 -10.74 0.96
C GLU A 706 -13.77 -9.30 0.81
N GLN A 707 -12.45 -9.11 0.59
CA GLN A 707 -11.89 -7.80 0.25
C GLN A 707 -12.14 -7.44 -1.23
N GLU A 708 -11.79 -6.22 -1.65
CA GLU A 708 -12.04 -5.70 -3.01
C GLU A 708 -11.23 -6.39 -4.13
N GLY A 709 -10.58 -7.53 -3.86
CA GLY A 709 -9.75 -8.26 -4.82
C GLY A 709 -10.49 -8.65 -6.11
N GLU A 710 -11.76 -9.08 -6.01
CA GLU A 710 -12.58 -9.41 -7.20
C GLU A 710 -12.87 -8.18 -8.06
N LYS A 711 -13.18 -7.05 -7.44
CA LYS A 711 -13.40 -5.79 -8.16
C LYS A 711 -12.12 -5.34 -8.85
N LEU A 712 -10.98 -5.39 -8.15
CA LEU A 712 -9.68 -4.98 -8.67
C LEU A 712 -9.22 -5.86 -9.84
N ILE A 713 -9.52 -7.16 -9.82
CA ILE A 713 -9.21 -8.06 -10.95
C ILE A 713 -10.11 -7.78 -12.14
N ALA A 714 -11.41 -7.58 -11.92
CA ALA A 714 -12.32 -7.18 -12.99
C ALA A 714 -11.90 -5.84 -13.63
N GLU A 715 -11.42 -4.89 -12.82
CA GLU A 715 -10.83 -3.63 -13.30
C GLU A 715 -9.56 -3.87 -14.13
N LEU A 716 -8.65 -4.75 -13.70
CA LEU A 716 -7.44 -5.09 -14.46
C LEU A 716 -7.74 -5.78 -15.78
N GLU A 717 -8.69 -6.71 -15.80
CA GLU A 717 -9.11 -7.39 -17.03
C GLU A 717 -9.72 -6.39 -18.02
N LEU A 718 -10.55 -5.47 -17.53
CA LEU A 718 -11.11 -4.39 -18.33
C LEU A 718 -10.03 -3.41 -18.82
N GLU A 719 -9.07 -3.01 -17.98
CA GLU A 719 -7.91 -2.22 -18.37
C GLU A 719 -7.08 -2.92 -19.45
N ARG A 720 -6.88 -4.25 -19.33
CA ARG A 720 -6.12 -5.06 -20.30
C ARG A 720 -6.85 -5.17 -21.63
N ASP A 721 -8.15 -5.40 -21.61
CA ASP A 721 -8.96 -5.48 -22.82
C ASP A 721 -9.02 -4.12 -23.54
N LEU A 722 -9.16 -3.03 -22.78
CA LEU A 722 -9.06 -1.66 -23.32
C LEU A 722 -7.67 -1.38 -23.91
N ALA A 723 -6.59 -1.79 -23.23
CA ALA A 723 -5.23 -1.63 -23.71
C ALA A 723 -4.97 -2.47 -24.98
N GLN A 724 -5.47 -3.70 -25.04
CA GLN A 724 -5.40 -4.55 -26.24
C GLN A 724 -6.21 -3.95 -27.40
N HIS A 725 -7.41 -3.44 -27.13
CA HIS A 725 -8.22 -2.72 -28.12
C HIS A 725 -7.53 -1.44 -28.62
N LYS A 726 -6.85 -0.70 -27.75
CA LYS A 726 -6.08 0.50 -28.09
C LYS A 726 -4.83 0.15 -28.91
N LEU A 727 -4.10 -0.89 -28.55
CA LEU A 727 -2.97 -1.44 -29.32
C LEU A 727 -3.38 -1.94 -30.72
N LEU A 728 -4.60 -2.46 -30.87
CA LEU A 728 -5.17 -2.86 -32.16
C LEU A 728 -5.60 -1.65 -33.02
N GLN A 729 -5.86 -0.49 -32.41
CA GLN A 729 -6.24 0.74 -33.10
C GLN A 729 -5.04 1.66 -33.42
N GLU A 730 -3.94 1.59 -32.65
CA GLU A 730 -2.83 2.56 -32.71
C GLU A 730 -1.57 2.13 -33.51
N ARG A 731 -1.65 1.16 -34.44
CA ARG A 731 -0.61 1.10 -35.49
C ARG A 731 -0.95 2.11 -36.59
N PRO A 732 -0.39 3.35 -36.52
CA PRO A 732 0.98 3.55 -37.02
C PRO A 732 1.89 4.56 -36.24
N ASN A 733 3.16 4.14 -36.09
CA ASN A 733 4.44 4.89 -36.15
C ASN A 733 4.99 5.79 -35.01
N ASN A 734 6.11 5.29 -34.45
CA ASN A 734 7.44 5.93 -34.27
C ASN A 734 7.78 6.89 -33.11
N PHE A 735 6.85 7.34 -32.26
CA PHE A 735 7.23 8.19 -31.13
C PHE A 735 7.56 7.40 -29.85
N PHE A 736 6.77 6.37 -29.54
CA PHE A 736 6.93 5.54 -28.34
C PHE A 736 8.26 4.75 -28.34
N ASP A 737 8.69 4.23 -29.49
CA ASP A 737 9.95 3.49 -29.61
C ASP A 737 11.19 4.40 -29.45
N GLN A 738 11.07 5.71 -29.75
CA GLN A 738 12.16 6.67 -29.54
C GLN A 738 12.27 7.13 -28.08
N ALA A 739 11.15 7.31 -27.38
CA ALA A 739 11.14 7.62 -25.95
C ALA A 739 11.70 6.44 -25.13
N ILE A 740 11.30 5.21 -25.46
CA ILE A 740 11.79 3.99 -24.81
C ILE A 740 13.28 3.75 -25.14
N ALA A 741 13.73 3.95 -26.39
CA ALA A 741 15.14 3.82 -26.75
C ALA A 741 16.05 4.90 -26.11
N SER A 742 15.49 6.06 -25.76
CA SER A 742 16.20 7.13 -25.03
C SER A 742 16.34 6.79 -23.55
N MET A 743 15.29 6.24 -22.95
CA MET A 743 15.27 5.78 -21.56
C MET A 743 16.23 4.59 -21.34
N PHE A 744 16.27 3.62 -22.28
CA PHE A 744 17.21 2.49 -22.21
C PHE A 744 18.66 2.85 -22.54
N ARG A 745 18.93 4.00 -23.19
CA ARG A 745 20.30 4.50 -23.39
C ARG A 745 20.91 5.09 -22.12
N TRP A 746 20.09 5.54 -21.17
CA TRP A 746 20.54 6.13 -19.90
C TRP A 746 20.73 5.10 -18.78
N MET A 747 20.07 3.94 -18.86
CA MET A 747 20.19 2.84 -17.88
C MET A 747 21.41 1.92 -18.07
N ARG A 748 22.45 2.32 -18.81
CA ARG A 748 23.75 1.64 -18.78
C ARG A 748 24.55 2.14 -17.58
N ILE A 749 24.34 1.47 -16.44
CA ILE A 749 25.33 1.40 -15.37
C ILE A 749 26.37 0.36 -15.81
N ASP A 750 27.63 0.78 -15.89
CA ASP A 750 28.79 -0.12 -15.92
C ASP A 750 28.96 -0.84 -14.57
#